data_AF-A0A2T0SM24-F1
#
_entry.id   AF-A0A2T0SM24-F1
#
_cell.length_a   1.000
_cell.length_b   1.000
_cell.length_c   1.000
_cell.angle_alpha   90.00
_cell.angle_beta   90.00
_cell.angle_gamma   90.00
#
_symmetry.space_group_name_H-M   'P 1'
#
loop_
_entity.id
_entity.type
_entity.pdbx_description
1 polymer ?
#
loop_
_entity_poly.entity_id
_entity_poly.type
_entity_poly.pdbx_seq_one_letter_code
_entity_poly.pdbx_strand_id
1 'polypeptide(L)'
;MIQRYLPLLLGLSGTIYSQAQVRPSSTSPTAYTFTEGLVALTGSRYGREAIYTDPLAYQLYTNALKKPAEGAVFGTDEQGREIRWVPVTADSLKRLRLRGNVRGNGGAPAGPGVVAGSLRGGIGGGGGYTYLTYDSPREQVALLNIRGNSNVYVNGELHMGDAYSMGYLHIPVRLKKGLNELYVRGVSVSANLSFPNQPALLRTDDPTLPSIRTGEANTALQGAVVVLNTSTKPLTGLQLSSRLAGRQQTTPLPAIPALSSRKVTFTFDGSGVSNIGPQACELTLTQNGKTLDQGSVSVESVAPDKSYSRTFVSQIDGSLQYYAVTPQSSPGNGPSALFLSVHGAGVEASGQARAYKAKDWGNLVAATNRRPRGFNWEDWGRLDALEVLALAKNQFKPDPQHVYLTGHSMGGHGTWFLGATYPDKWAAIAPCAGYPTLKEYGSADGVIPDSSSNPLEQMLLRSGNQSDVLKLTSNYKPLGVYVFHGDADRTVPVTYARQMRKLLGESQPDMSYYEYPGGSHWFGDHSVDWKPLFDFFKWHTILPDSAVNTIDFTTANPGISSSFRWAAIEQQERPLVYSRMQLKRDGKAITGTTTNVALLKLALDEFGPNAPVSITLDGQPALTHTTGSAHDTLYVRRDGNRWRPVQRPALTQKGPHRNGTFKDAFTNRMVFVYGTRGTKDENDWTWQKARFDAETWYYRGNGAVDIIADTEYSPAKYANRGVVLFGNATTNAAWKTLLADCPIQLERNQVRAGDQQWQGDDLAAYFVWPINGSATASVAVVGGTGLKGMRAASANQYFAGASGFPDFMIFGLDMVRTGSQGVRMAGFFDNSWKLTPANYTVNNQPNAAN
;
A
#
# COMPACT_ATOMS: atom_id res chain seq x y z
N MET A 1 -36.90 46.46 5.18
CA MET A 1 -36.64 47.90 5.33
C MET A 1 -35.23 48.20 4.83
N ILE A 2 -35.12 49.09 3.84
CA ILE A 2 -34.01 50.05 3.59
C ILE A 2 -32.68 49.42 3.12
N GLN A 3 -32.45 49.35 1.79
CA GLN A 3 -31.71 50.30 0.89
C GLN A 3 -30.23 49.95 0.72
N ARG A 4 -29.83 49.53 -0.49
CA ARG A 4 -29.11 50.29 -1.56
C ARG A 4 -27.65 50.60 -1.22
N TYR A 5 -26.72 50.18 -2.09
CA TYR A 5 -25.85 51.07 -2.89
C TYR A 5 -25.18 50.26 -4.03
N LEU A 6 -25.36 50.75 -5.26
CA LEU A 6 -24.63 50.43 -6.51
C LEU A 6 -24.07 51.80 -7.03
N PRO A 7 -23.29 51.89 -8.13
CA PRO A 7 -21.91 52.40 -8.15
C PRO A 7 -21.74 53.68 -9.01
N LEU A 8 -20.51 54.21 -9.08
CA LEU A 8 -20.05 55.23 -10.05
C LEU A 8 -18.54 54.97 -10.31
N LEU A 9 -17.90 55.27 -11.43
CA LEU A 9 -18.16 55.30 -12.88
C LEU A 9 -16.80 55.69 -13.51
N LEU A 10 -16.52 55.18 -14.72
CA LEU A 10 -15.67 55.75 -15.79
C LEU A 10 -14.13 55.89 -15.64
N GLY A 11 -13.41 55.02 -16.38
CA GLY A 11 -12.87 55.34 -17.71
C GLY A 11 -11.56 56.15 -17.81
N LEU A 12 -10.54 55.56 -18.45
CA LEU A 12 -9.62 56.24 -19.39
C LEU A 12 -8.77 55.22 -20.18
N SER A 13 -8.44 55.63 -21.39
CA SER A 13 -8.04 54.87 -22.58
C SER A 13 -6.52 54.73 -22.80
N GLY A 14 -6.12 53.56 -23.33
CA GLY A 14 -5.14 53.35 -24.41
C GLY A 14 -3.69 53.83 -24.28
N THR A 15 -2.74 52.90 -24.31
CA THR A 15 -1.47 53.09 -25.06
C THR A 15 -0.87 51.74 -25.46
N ILE A 16 -0.54 51.60 -26.76
CA ILE A 16 0.22 50.51 -27.35
C ILE A 16 1.71 50.75 -27.06
N TYR A 17 2.43 49.77 -26.52
CA TYR A 17 3.89 49.70 -26.59
C TYR A 17 4.33 48.31 -27.07
N SER A 18 5.04 48.33 -28.19
CA SER A 18 5.86 47.25 -28.71
C SER A 18 7.27 47.35 -28.09
N GLN A 19 7.95 46.20 -28.01
CA GLN A 19 9.36 45.94 -27.68
C GLN A 19 9.76 45.86 -26.20
N ALA A 20 10.13 44.66 -25.74
CA ALA A 20 11.52 44.22 -25.61
C ALA A 20 11.57 42.83 -24.94
N GLN A 21 12.12 41.83 -25.64
CA GLN A 21 12.48 40.56 -25.02
C GLN A 21 13.58 40.81 -23.98
N VAL A 22 13.25 40.61 -22.71
CA VAL A 22 14.23 40.51 -21.64
C VAL A 22 14.94 39.15 -21.80
N ARG A 23 16.20 39.18 -22.26
CA ARG A 23 17.12 38.04 -22.09
C ARG A 23 17.35 37.85 -20.58
N PRO A 24 17.20 36.63 -20.02
CA PRO A 24 17.56 36.41 -18.63
C PRO A 24 19.07 36.61 -18.45
N SER A 25 19.42 37.51 -17.53
CA SER A 25 20.76 37.64 -16.97
C SER A 25 21.24 36.31 -16.40
N SER A 26 22.53 36.00 -16.59
CA SER A 26 23.24 34.79 -16.19
C SER A 26 23.44 34.63 -14.67
N THR A 27 22.35 34.60 -13.91
CA THR A 27 22.33 34.00 -12.57
C THR A 27 21.16 33.02 -12.57
N SER A 28 21.46 31.72 -12.64
CA SER A 28 20.42 30.70 -12.55
C SER A 28 19.65 30.94 -11.25
N PRO A 29 18.32 31.14 -11.28
CA PRO A 29 17.55 31.28 -10.07
C PRO A 29 17.71 30.00 -9.25
N THR A 30 17.91 30.14 -7.93
CA THR A 30 18.09 29.03 -6.99
C THR A 30 16.94 28.03 -7.04
N ALA A 31 15.76 28.46 -7.50
CA ALA A 31 14.65 27.60 -7.91
C ALA A 31 13.86 28.24 -9.07
N TYR A 32 13.27 27.40 -9.94
CA TYR A 32 12.33 27.78 -10.98
C TYR A 32 10.93 27.26 -10.63
N THR A 33 9.95 28.17 -10.52
CA THR A 33 8.54 27.82 -10.29
C THR A 33 7.77 27.88 -11.60
N PHE A 34 7.06 26.80 -11.93
CA PHE A 34 6.20 26.79 -13.10
C PHE A 34 4.94 27.66 -12.85
N THR A 35 4.76 28.71 -13.64
CA THR A 35 3.61 29.61 -13.53
C THR A 35 2.63 29.51 -14.70
N GLU A 36 3.02 28.79 -15.75
CA GLU A 36 2.26 28.60 -16.97
C GLU A 36 2.34 27.14 -17.42
N GLY A 37 1.31 26.65 -18.09
CA GLY A 37 1.24 25.31 -18.65
C GLY A 37 0.02 25.09 -19.52
N LEU A 38 -0.13 23.88 -20.06
CA LEU A 38 -1.32 23.45 -20.77
C LEU A 38 -2.00 22.30 -20.03
N VAL A 39 -3.32 22.25 -19.99
CA VAL A 39 -4.08 21.14 -19.40
C VAL A 39 -5.00 20.51 -20.44
N ALA A 40 -5.05 19.17 -20.45
CA ALA A 40 -6.02 18.41 -21.23
C ALA A 40 -6.61 17.28 -20.38
N LEU A 41 -7.92 17.04 -20.49
CA LEU A 41 -8.62 15.94 -19.83
C LEU A 41 -8.53 14.69 -20.71
N THR A 42 -7.36 14.06 -20.75
CA THR A 42 -7.02 13.01 -21.72
C THR A 42 -7.72 11.67 -21.50
N GLY A 43 -8.45 11.50 -20.39
CA GLY A 43 -9.15 10.26 -20.05
C GLY A 43 -8.21 9.14 -19.64
N SER A 44 -7.25 9.40 -18.74
CA SER A 44 -6.52 8.32 -18.05
C SER A 44 -7.32 7.75 -16.88
N ARG A 45 -7.24 6.44 -16.66
CA ARG A 45 -7.92 5.72 -15.58
C ARG A 45 -6.93 4.85 -14.83
N TYR A 46 -6.82 5.15 -13.54
CA TYR A 46 -6.06 4.38 -12.56
C TYR A 46 -6.96 4.23 -11.33
N GLY A 47 -6.96 3.04 -10.75
CA GLY A 47 -7.74 2.74 -9.57
C GLY A 47 -7.19 1.57 -8.77
N ARG A 48 -8.05 0.98 -7.94
CA ARG A 48 -7.76 -0.23 -7.14
C ARG A 48 -7.98 -1.53 -7.93
N GLU A 49 -7.87 -1.45 -9.26
CA GLU A 49 -7.93 -2.60 -10.17
C GLU A 49 -6.57 -2.82 -10.86
N ALA A 50 -6.29 -4.06 -11.28
CA ALA A 50 -5.10 -4.38 -12.08
C ALA A 50 -5.12 -3.77 -13.49
N ILE A 51 -6.31 -3.47 -14.03
CA ILE A 51 -6.47 -2.82 -15.33
C ILE A 51 -6.32 -1.30 -15.17
N TYR A 52 -5.58 -0.70 -16.09
CA TYR A 52 -5.57 0.74 -16.30
C TYR A 52 -5.63 1.08 -17.77
N THR A 53 -6.04 2.32 -18.05
CA THR A 53 -6.01 2.90 -19.39
C THR A 53 -5.42 4.29 -19.33
N ASP A 54 -4.63 4.67 -20.33
CA ASP A 54 -3.96 5.96 -20.39
C ASP A 54 -3.66 6.34 -21.84
N PRO A 55 -4.58 7.04 -22.51
CA PRO A 55 -4.41 7.42 -23.91
C PRO A 55 -3.16 8.24 -24.17
N LEU A 56 -2.76 9.11 -23.24
CA LEU A 56 -1.54 9.91 -23.39
C LEU A 56 -0.30 9.02 -23.27
N ALA A 57 -0.23 8.16 -22.26
CA ALA A 57 0.88 7.22 -22.13
C ALA A 57 0.96 6.27 -23.34
N TYR A 58 -0.17 5.77 -23.86
CA TYR A 58 -0.19 4.95 -25.07
C TYR A 58 0.39 5.70 -26.28
N GLN A 59 -0.04 6.94 -26.52
CA GLN A 59 0.52 7.77 -27.60
C GLN A 59 2.02 8.06 -27.37
N LEU A 60 2.45 8.28 -26.13
CA LEU A 60 3.87 8.47 -25.78
C LEU A 60 4.69 7.20 -26.08
N TYR A 61 4.18 6.03 -25.69
CA TYR A 61 4.88 4.75 -25.83
C TYR A 61 4.99 4.28 -27.28
N THR A 62 4.05 4.70 -28.12
CA THR A 62 4.01 4.40 -29.56
C THR A 62 4.64 5.50 -30.42
N ASN A 63 5.22 6.53 -29.80
CA ASN A 63 5.76 7.72 -30.48
C ASN A 63 4.73 8.44 -31.39
N ALA A 64 3.44 8.32 -31.06
CA ALA A 64 2.33 8.95 -31.76
C ALA A 64 1.86 10.27 -31.11
N LEU A 65 2.36 10.60 -29.92
CA LEU A 65 1.97 11.80 -29.19
C LEU A 65 2.43 13.05 -29.95
N LYS A 66 1.46 13.85 -30.40
CA LYS A 66 1.73 15.16 -30.99
C LYS A 66 2.14 16.14 -29.90
N LYS A 67 3.07 17.05 -30.23
CA LYS A 67 3.51 18.10 -29.31
C LYS A 67 2.31 18.94 -28.85
N PRO A 68 2.08 19.08 -27.53
CA PRO A 68 1.03 19.95 -27.01
C PRO A 68 1.24 21.41 -27.43
N ALA A 69 0.16 22.07 -27.83
CA ALA A 69 0.10 23.49 -28.12
C ALA A 69 -1.29 24.03 -27.74
N GLU A 70 -1.39 25.32 -27.41
CA GLU A 70 -2.67 25.95 -27.08
C GLU A 70 -3.72 25.70 -28.18
N GLY A 71 -4.90 25.21 -27.78
CA GLY A 71 -6.00 24.91 -28.67
C GLY A 71 -5.83 23.63 -29.50
N ALA A 72 -4.65 23.00 -29.50
CA ALA A 72 -4.41 21.78 -30.27
C ALA A 72 -5.29 20.61 -29.75
N VAL A 73 -5.83 19.84 -30.69
CA VAL A 73 -6.62 18.65 -30.38
C VAL A 73 -5.70 17.52 -29.95
N PHE A 74 -5.89 17.02 -28.73
CA PHE A 74 -5.25 15.81 -28.23
C PHE A 74 -5.89 14.55 -28.79
N GLY A 75 -7.23 14.52 -28.84
CA GLY A 75 -8.02 13.37 -29.26
C GLY A 75 -9.51 13.66 -29.09
N THR A 76 -10.33 12.62 -29.03
CA THR A 76 -11.76 12.73 -28.73
C THR A 76 -12.10 12.00 -27.43
N ASP A 77 -13.07 12.51 -26.68
CA ASP A 77 -13.69 11.75 -25.59
C ASP A 77 -14.60 10.65 -26.14
N GLU A 78 -15.20 9.89 -25.25
CA GLU A 78 -16.08 8.78 -25.62
C GLU A 78 -17.39 9.22 -26.27
N GLN A 79 -17.79 10.49 -26.12
CA GLN A 79 -18.93 11.07 -26.82
C GLN A 79 -18.53 11.64 -28.20
N GLY A 80 -17.28 11.44 -28.62
CA GLY A 80 -16.75 11.94 -29.89
C GLY A 80 -16.42 13.44 -29.87
N ARG A 81 -16.45 14.09 -28.70
CA ARG A 81 -16.12 15.53 -28.58
C ARG A 81 -14.61 15.70 -28.50
N GLU A 82 -14.09 16.76 -29.09
CA GLU A 82 -12.65 17.03 -29.07
C GLU A 82 -12.15 17.36 -27.66
N ILE A 83 -11.04 16.70 -27.28
CA ILE A 83 -10.24 17.05 -26.12
C ILE A 83 -9.12 17.97 -26.61
N ARG A 84 -9.05 19.18 -26.06
CA ARG A 84 -8.08 20.21 -26.46
C ARG A 84 -7.16 20.57 -25.30
N TRP A 85 -5.94 20.99 -25.63
CA TRP A 85 -5.00 21.58 -24.68
C TRP A 85 -5.39 23.03 -24.38
N VAL A 86 -5.67 23.30 -23.10
CA VAL A 86 -6.13 24.61 -22.61
C VAL A 86 -5.02 25.26 -21.79
N PRO A 87 -4.66 26.53 -22.04
CA PRO A 87 -3.66 27.22 -21.25
C PRO A 87 -4.14 27.44 -19.81
N VAL A 88 -3.23 27.30 -18.86
CA VAL A 88 -3.46 27.57 -17.44
C VAL A 88 -2.36 28.45 -16.88
N THR A 89 -2.75 29.39 -16.04
CA THR A 89 -1.84 30.25 -15.29
C THR A 89 -2.01 30.01 -13.80
N ALA A 90 -0.89 30.00 -13.08
CA ALA A 90 -0.86 29.68 -11.67
C ALA A 90 -1.71 30.67 -10.86
N ASP A 91 -2.50 30.16 -9.91
CA ASP A 91 -3.25 30.98 -8.96
C ASP A 91 -2.33 31.60 -7.88
N SER A 92 -2.91 32.34 -6.94
CA SER A 92 -2.16 32.97 -5.83
C SER A 92 -1.43 31.95 -4.95
N LEU A 93 -1.86 30.68 -4.97
CA LEU A 93 -1.21 29.56 -4.27
C LEU A 93 -0.24 28.80 -5.17
N LYS A 94 0.14 29.38 -6.31
CA LYS A 94 1.03 28.79 -7.33
C LYS A 94 0.51 27.48 -7.93
N ARG A 95 -0.83 27.27 -7.92
CA ARG A 95 -1.44 26.07 -8.51
C ARG A 95 -1.91 26.33 -9.94
N LEU A 96 -1.50 25.47 -10.85
CA LEU A 96 -1.94 25.39 -12.24
C LEU A 96 -3.20 24.53 -12.28
N ARG A 97 -4.34 25.14 -12.61
CA ARG A 97 -5.64 24.46 -12.68
C ARG A 97 -6.57 25.10 -13.70
N LEU A 98 -7.50 24.32 -14.23
CA LEU A 98 -8.59 24.83 -15.05
C LEU A 98 -9.47 25.79 -14.22
N ARG A 99 -9.88 26.92 -14.81
CA ARG A 99 -10.80 27.90 -14.21
C ARG A 99 -12.19 27.77 -14.88
N GLY A 100 -13.27 27.86 -14.09
CA GLY A 100 -14.66 27.80 -14.58
C GLY A 100 -15.28 26.38 -14.62
N ASN A 101 -16.48 26.27 -15.18
CA ASN A 101 -17.25 25.02 -15.36
C ASN A 101 -16.71 24.12 -16.50
N VAL A 102 -15.39 24.06 -16.69
CA VAL A 102 -14.74 23.12 -17.63
C VAL A 102 -14.73 21.72 -16.99
N ARG A 103 -15.93 21.18 -16.72
CA ARG A 103 -16.15 19.77 -16.38
C ARG A 103 -16.45 19.02 -17.67
N GLY A 104 -15.44 18.91 -18.54
CA GLY A 104 -15.49 17.93 -19.63
C GLY A 104 -15.21 16.54 -19.05
N ASN A 105 -15.92 15.51 -19.51
CA ASN A 105 -15.59 14.13 -19.14
C ASN A 105 -14.43 13.66 -20.01
N GLY A 106 -13.20 13.64 -19.48
CA GLY A 106 -12.15 12.80 -20.06
C GLY A 106 -12.52 11.35 -19.81
N GLY A 107 -13.13 10.68 -20.79
CA GLY A 107 -13.51 9.26 -20.68
C GLY A 107 -12.36 8.35 -21.12
N ALA A 108 -11.97 7.43 -20.25
CA ALA A 108 -11.12 6.30 -20.60
C ALA A 108 -12.02 5.08 -20.82
N PRO A 109 -11.69 4.15 -21.76
CA PRO A 109 -12.50 2.96 -21.95
C PRO A 109 -12.80 2.21 -20.66
N ALA A 110 -14.01 1.62 -20.63
CA ALA A 110 -14.46 0.76 -19.56
C ALA A 110 -13.43 -0.33 -19.23
N GLY A 111 -13.45 -0.72 -17.97
CA GLY A 111 -12.61 -1.75 -17.36
C GLY A 111 -13.48 -2.46 -16.33
N PRO A 112 -12.93 -3.38 -15.53
CA PRO A 112 -13.72 -4.29 -14.71
C PRO A 112 -14.90 -3.61 -14.01
N GLY A 113 -16.13 -4.02 -14.31
CA GLY A 113 -17.35 -3.55 -13.62
C GLY A 113 -17.68 -2.06 -13.73
N VAL A 114 -17.16 -1.34 -14.73
CA VAL A 114 -17.36 0.11 -14.90
C VAL A 114 -17.89 0.44 -16.30
N VAL A 115 -18.93 1.29 -16.37
CA VAL A 115 -19.47 1.79 -17.64
C VAL A 115 -18.51 2.83 -18.22
N ALA A 116 -18.28 2.75 -19.53
CA ALA A 116 -17.48 3.72 -20.27
C ALA A 116 -17.99 5.15 -20.00
N GLY A 117 -17.07 6.08 -19.76
CA GLY A 117 -17.42 7.51 -19.62
C GLY A 117 -17.78 7.92 -18.20
N SER A 118 -17.77 6.98 -17.26
CA SER A 118 -17.89 7.28 -15.83
C SER A 118 -16.54 7.76 -15.26
N LEU A 119 -16.59 8.84 -14.48
CA LEU A 119 -15.44 9.33 -13.73
C LEU A 119 -15.27 8.49 -12.45
N ARG A 120 -14.78 7.24 -12.58
CA ARG A 120 -14.39 6.42 -11.42
C ARG A 120 -12.87 6.50 -11.19
N GLY A 121 -12.50 7.08 -10.05
CA GLY A 121 -11.19 6.92 -9.40
C GLY A 121 -10.02 7.77 -9.93
N GLY A 122 -9.05 8.00 -9.05
CA GLY A 122 -7.77 8.65 -9.33
C GLY A 122 -7.61 10.06 -8.75
N ILE A 123 -6.45 10.32 -8.13
CA ILE A 123 -6.04 11.65 -7.68
C ILE A 123 -5.85 12.56 -8.89
N GLY A 124 -6.49 13.74 -8.87
CA GLY A 124 -6.26 14.78 -9.87
C GLY A 124 -7.39 15.05 -10.87
N GLY A 125 -8.65 14.72 -10.53
CA GLY A 125 -9.83 15.28 -11.22
C GLY A 125 -10.15 14.71 -12.60
N GLY A 126 -10.20 13.37 -12.75
CA GLY A 126 -10.80 12.74 -13.93
C GLY A 126 -9.86 12.53 -15.12
N GLY A 127 -8.67 12.00 -14.86
CA GLY A 127 -7.82 11.44 -15.92
C GLY A 127 -7.12 12.44 -16.83
N GLY A 128 -6.82 13.65 -16.37
CA GLY A 128 -6.15 14.68 -17.17
C GLY A 128 -4.64 14.81 -16.93
N TYR A 129 -4.00 15.55 -17.83
CA TYR A 129 -2.59 15.90 -17.78
C TYR A 129 -2.37 17.40 -17.78
N THR A 130 -1.40 17.85 -16.99
CA THR A 130 -0.78 19.16 -17.11
C THR A 130 0.55 18.99 -17.83
N TYR A 131 0.75 19.72 -18.92
CA TYR A 131 1.98 19.80 -19.69
C TYR A 131 2.75 21.06 -19.32
N LEU A 132 3.99 20.88 -18.89
CA LEU A 132 4.92 21.94 -18.49
C LEU A 132 6.18 21.87 -19.34
N THR A 133 6.85 23.00 -19.52
CA THR A 133 8.13 23.05 -20.23
C THR A 133 9.15 23.88 -19.49
N TYR A 134 10.41 23.50 -19.62
CA TYR A 134 11.55 24.26 -19.10
C TYR A 134 12.69 24.23 -20.12
N ASP A 135 13.12 25.40 -20.59
CA ASP A 135 14.30 25.52 -21.44
C ASP A 135 15.55 25.62 -20.56
N SER A 136 16.35 24.55 -20.54
CA SER A 136 17.55 24.47 -19.73
C SER A 136 18.76 24.96 -20.52
N PRO A 137 19.56 25.91 -19.99
CA PRO A 137 20.71 26.46 -20.72
C PRO A 137 21.81 25.42 -21.00
N ARG A 138 21.80 24.30 -20.26
CA ARG A 138 22.77 23.20 -20.35
C ARG A 138 22.14 21.88 -19.92
N GLU A 139 22.81 20.78 -20.22
CA GLU A 139 22.50 19.51 -19.54
C GLU A 139 22.89 19.63 -18.06
N GLN A 140 21.95 19.34 -17.16
CA GLN A 140 22.15 19.44 -15.72
C GLN A 140 21.12 18.61 -14.95
N VAL A 141 21.40 18.33 -13.68
CA VAL A 141 20.44 17.70 -12.77
C VAL A 141 19.66 18.80 -12.04
N ALA A 142 18.37 18.58 -11.88
CA ALA A 142 17.49 19.38 -11.05
C ALA A 142 16.76 18.49 -10.05
N LEU A 143 16.28 19.06 -8.94
CA LEU A 143 15.32 18.42 -8.08
C LEU A 143 13.92 18.93 -8.42
N LEU A 144 13.06 18.03 -8.85
CA LEU A 144 11.64 18.29 -9.07
C LEU A 144 10.87 18.08 -7.76
N ASN A 145 10.23 19.15 -7.27
CA ASN A 145 9.19 19.07 -6.24
C ASN A 145 7.86 19.40 -6.91
N ILE A 146 6.98 18.42 -7.01
CA ILE A 146 5.69 18.54 -7.68
C ILE A 146 4.60 17.98 -6.79
N ARG A 147 3.44 18.65 -6.73
CA ARG A 147 2.30 18.31 -5.87
C ARG A 147 1.00 18.28 -6.64
N GLY A 148 0.05 17.46 -6.18
CA GLY A 148 -1.29 17.35 -6.77
C GLY A 148 -1.36 16.43 -8.00
N ASN A 149 -0.36 15.58 -8.19
CA ASN A 149 -0.24 14.67 -9.32
C ASN A 149 0.01 13.23 -8.84
N SER A 150 -0.40 12.25 -9.64
CA SER A 150 -0.13 10.83 -9.36
C SER A 150 1.25 10.40 -9.87
N ASN A 151 1.66 10.90 -11.03
CA ASN A 151 3.00 10.70 -11.59
C ASN A 151 3.37 11.82 -12.58
N VAL A 152 4.59 11.78 -13.09
CA VAL A 152 5.09 12.72 -14.10
C VAL A 152 6.09 12.03 -15.02
N TYR A 153 5.96 12.26 -16.33
CA TYR A 153 7.03 11.96 -17.28
C TYR A 153 7.91 13.19 -17.44
N VAL A 154 9.22 13.06 -17.25
CA VAL A 154 10.21 14.10 -17.55
C VAL A 154 11.03 13.62 -18.73
N ASN A 155 10.89 14.25 -19.90
CA ASN A 155 11.52 13.81 -21.15
C ASN A 155 11.26 12.32 -21.50
N GLY A 156 10.08 11.80 -21.13
CA GLY A 156 9.67 10.41 -21.33
C GLY A 156 9.99 9.45 -20.17
N GLU A 157 10.81 9.86 -19.20
CA GLU A 157 11.16 9.08 -18.02
C GLU A 157 10.10 9.24 -16.92
N LEU A 158 9.53 8.13 -16.45
CA LEU A 158 8.42 8.13 -15.50
C LEU A 158 8.94 8.25 -14.05
N HIS A 159 8.30 9.13 -13.29
CA HIS A 159 8.58 9.36 -11.87
C HIS A 159 7.29 9.44 -11.04
N MET A 160 7.41 9.14 -9.75
CA MET A 160 6.30 9.23 -8.81
C MET A 160 5.83 10.68 -8.62
N GLY A 161 4.54 10.88 -8.37
CA GLY A 161 3.96 12.17 -8.02
C GLY A 161 3.64 12.28 -6.53
N ASP A 162 3.36 13.50 -6.08
CA ASP A 162 2.87 13.75 -4.72
C ASP A 162 1.35 13.95 -4.74
N ALA A 163 0.68 12.81 -4.78
CA ALA A 163 -0.75 12.71 -4.98
C ALA A 163 -1.56 13.22 -3.76
N TYR A 164 -0.91 13.39 -2.62
CA TYR A 164 -1.50 13.85 -1.37
C TYR A 164 -1.06 15.27 -1.01
N SER A 165 -0.26 15.91 -1.86
CA SER A 165 0.27 17.28 -1.72
C SER A 165 1.06 17.50 -0.43
N MET A 166 1.78 16.49 0.00
CA MET A 166 2.51 16.46 1.26
C MET A 166 3.85 17.21 1.20
N GLY A 167 4.47 17.28 0.02
CA GLY A 167 5.58 18.16 -0.29
C GLY A 167 6.98 17.62 -0.03
N TYR A 168 7.13 16.40 0.47
CA TYR A 168 8.41 15.79 0.82
C TYR A 168 9.09 14.98 -0.29
N LEU A 169 8.46 14.85 -1.46
CA LEU A 169 9.04 14.14 -2.60
C LEU A 169 9.92 15.10 -3.43
N HIS A 170 11.24 14.93 -3.35
CA HIS A 170 12.23 15.70 -4.11
C HIS A 170 12.95 14.75 -5.07
N ILE A 171 12.64 14.86 -6.35
CA ILE A 171 13.02 13.86 -7.35
C ILE A 171 14.20 14.37 -8.17
N PRO A 172 15.38 13.74 -8.11
CA PRO A 172 16.48 14.07 -9.02
C PRO A 172 16.10 13.71 -10.46
N VAL A 173 16.02 14.71 -11.32
CA VAL A 173 15.69 14.57 -12.75
C VAL A 173 16.82 15.13 -13.60
N ARG A 174 17.11 14.46 -14.73
CA ARG A 174 18.11 14.93 -15.69
C ARG A 174 17.44 15.82 -16.74
N LEU A 175 17.88 17.06 -16.81
CA LEU A 175 17.46 18.01 -17.83
C LEU A 175 18.47 18.01 -18.98
N LYS A 176 17.97 17.95 -20.21
CA LYS A 176 18.75 18.12 -21.44
C LYS A 176 18.97 19.61 -21.69
N LYS A 177 20.03 19.98 -22.41
CA LYS A 177 20.17 21.34 -22.95
C LYS A 177 19.00 21.63 -23.90
N GLY A 178 18.39 22.81 -23.78
CA GLY A 178 17.21 23.21 -24.54
C GLY A 178 15.91 22.78 -23.86
N LEU A 179 14.89 22.52 -24.67
CA LEU A 179 13.53 22.22 -24.20
C LEU A 179 13.47 20.89 -23.44
N ASN A 180 12.93 20.96 -22.22
CA ASN A 180 12.54 19.80 -21.42
C ASN A 180 11.03 19.80 -21.25
N GLU A 181 10.42 18.63 -21.43
CA GLU A 181 8.96 18.45 -21.45
C GLU A 181 8.54 17.61 -20.24
N LEU A 182 7.53 18.09 -19.50
CA LEU A 182 6.96 17.40 -18.36
C LEU A 182 5.48 17.11 -18.60
N TYR A 183 5.11 15.82 -18.64
CA TYR A 183 3.72 15.38 -18.73
C TYR A 183 3.27 14.90 -17.36
N VAL A 184 2.57 15.77 -16.64
CA VAL A 184 2.16 15.56 -15.25
C VAL A 184 0.74 14.99 -15.21
N ARG A 185 0.54 13.80 -14.67
CA ARG A 185 -0.82 13.26 -14.50
C ARG A 185 -1.51 13.90 -13.30
N GLY A 186 -2.28 14.95 -13.58
CA GLY A 186 -3.02 15.77 -12.63
C GLY A 186 -3.38 17.13 -13.24
N VAL A 187 -4.52 17.70 -12.84
CA VAL A 187 -5.08 18.95 -13.42
C VAL A 187 -5.15 20.11 -12.42
N SER A 188 -4.55 19.93 -11.25
CA SER A 188 -4.44 20.94 -10.20
C SER A 188 -3.09 20.78 -9.52
N VAL A 189 -2.03 21.22 -10.19
CA VAL A 189 -0.64 20.91 -9.81
C VAL A 189 0.16 22.15 -9.44
N SER A 190 1.14 21.99 -8.57
CA SER A 190 2.20 22.99 -8.33
C SER A 190 3.55 22.31 -8.50
N ALA A 191 4.46 22.93 -9.25
CA ALA A 191 5.75 22.34 -9.60
C ALA A 191 6.88 23.34 -9.45
N ASN A 192 8.03 22.87 -8.96
CA ASN A 192 9.26 23.64 -8.82
C ASN A 192 10.47 22.78 -9.20
N LEU A 193 11.44 23.39 -9.87
CA LEU A 193 12.79 22.85 -10.05
C LEU A 193 13.75 23.60 -9.14
N SER A 194 14.63 22.88 -8.46
CA SER A 194 15.80 23.48 -7.79
C SER A 194 17.08 22.87 -8.33
N PHE A 195 18.18 23.63 -8.29
CA PHE A 195 19.43 23.28 -8.97
C PHE A 195 20.58 23.16 -7.96
N PRO A 196 20.64 22.08 -7.17
CA PRO A 196 21.71 21.90 -6.21
C PRO A 196 23.04 21.60 -6.90
N ASN A 197 24.13 22.15 -6.35
CA ASN A 197 25.49 21.88 -6.84
C ASN A 197 26.18 20.72 -6.11
N GLN A 198 25.58 20.22 -5.02
CA GLN A 198 26.12 19.15 -4.20
C GLN A 198 25.70 17.78 -4.75
N PRO A 199 26.58 16.75 -4.73
CA PRO A 199 26.28 15.40 -5.21
C PRO A 199 25.33 14.62 -4.28
N ALA A 200 25.26 15.01 -3.01
CA ALA A 200 24.39 14.42 -2.01
C ALA A 200 23.74 15.53 -1.18
N LEU A 201 22.47 15.34 -0.82
CA LEU A 201 21.72 16.30 0.00
C LEU A 201 20.99 15.58 1.12
N LEU A 202 20.91 16.21 2.27
CA LEU A 202 20.18 15.76 3.44
C LEU A 202 18.82 16.47 3.52
N ARG A 203 17.75 15.68 3.61
CA ARG A 203 16.36 16.16 3.70
C ARG A 203 15.77 15.78 5.05
N THR A 204 15.47 16.80 5.84
CA THR A 204 14.91 16.67 7.20
C THR A 204 13.43 17.05 7.28
N ASP A 205 12.78 17.29 6.13
CA ASP A 205 11.35 17.63 6.01
C ASP A 205 10.41 16.42 6.04
N ASP A 206 10.94 15.20 6.02
CA ASP A 206 10.20 13.97 6.27
C ASP A 206 10.98 13.05 7.22
N PRO A 207 11.05 13.36 8.53
CA PRO A 207 11.77 12.54 9.48
C PRO A 207 10.89 11.42 10.07
N THR A 208 11.51 10.33 10.49
CA THR A 208 10.87 9.29 11.34
C THR A 208 11.63 9.26 12.66
N LEU A 209 10.99 9.67 13.76
CA LEU A 209 11.66 9.92 15.03
C LEU A 209 10.93 9.26 16.20
N PRO A 210 11.68 8.75 17.20
CA PRO A 210 11.12 8.41 18.50
C PRO A 210 10.99 9.68 19.34
N SER A 211 10.35 9.56 20.50
CA SER A 211 10.48 10.54 21.57
C SER A 211 11.62 10.16 22.50
N ILE A 212 12.25 11.17 23.12
CA ILE A 212 13.15 10.98 24.25
C ILE A 212 12.27 10.95 25.50
N ARG A 213 12.21 9.80 26.19
CA ARG A 213 11.45 9.70 27.43
C ARG A 213 12.38 9.97 28.60
N THR A 214 12.14 11.05 29.33
CA THR A 214 12.94 11.38 30.53
C THR A 214 12.90 10.23 31.53
N GLY A 215 14.03 9.94 32.19
CA GLY A 215 14.16 8.80 33.11
C GLY A 215 14.48 7.44 32.45
N GLU A 216 14.38 7.32 31.12
CA GLU A 216 14.93 6.17 30.37
C GLU A 216 16.40 6.42 29.98
N ALA A 217 17.14 5.37 29.62
CA ALA A 217 18.57 5.46 29.29
C ALA A 217 18.84 6.32 28.05
N ASN A 218 18.00 6.23 27.01
CA ASN A 218 18.07 7.02 25.77
C ASN A 218 19.45 7.04 25.04
N THR A 219 20.34 6.08 25.31
CA THR A 219 21.73 6.11 24.81
C THR A 219 21.89 5.77 23.32
N ALA A 220 20.91 5.12 22.71
CA ALA A 220 20.97 4.65 21.33
C ALA A 220 19.60 4.66 20.65
N LEU A 221 18.98 5.85 20.58
CA LEU A 221 17.72 6.03 19.85
C LEU A 221 17.97 6.03 18.35
N GLN A 222 16.99 5.55 17.57
CA GLN A 222 17.08 5.50 16.11
C GLN A 222 16.08 6.46 15.49
N GLY A 223 16.54 7.30 14.57
CA GLY A 223 15.73 8.13 13.69
C GLY A 223 16.01 7.83 12.22
N ALA A 224 15.19 8.36 11.32
CA ALA A 224 15.45 8.29 9.89
C ALA A 224 15.12 9.59 9.17
N VAL A 225 15.91 9.90 8.14
CA VAL A 225 15.83 11.08 7.27
C VAL A 225 16.10 10.67 5.83
N VAL A 226 15.91 11.55 4.86
CA VAL A 226 16.12 11.22 3.45
C VAL A 226 17.46 11.75 2.97
N VAL A 227 18.21 10.91 2.25
CA VAL A 227 19.40 11.33 1.51
C VAL A 227 19.10 11.25 0.02
N LEU A 228 19.35 12.35 -0.69
CA LEU A 228 19.24 12.44 -2.15
C LEU A 228 20.62 12.24 -2.77
N ASN A 229 20.68 11.51 -3.89
CA ASN A 229 21.85 11.43 -4.74
C ASN A 229 21.53 12.12 -6.08
N THR A 230 22.20 13.25 -6.33
CA THR A 230 22.05 14.03 -7.57
C THR A 230 23.10 13.66 -8.61
N SER A 231 24.04 12.77 -8.28
CA SER A 231 25.07 12.32 -9.19
C SER A 231 24.61 11.16 -10.07
N THR A 232 25.33 10.94 -11.18
CA THR A 232 25.08 9.85 -12.13
C THR A 232 25.68 8.52 -11.70
N LYS A 233 26.28 8.45 -10.51
CA LYS A 233 26.88 7.24 -9.94
C LYS A 233 26.26 6.95 -8.57
N PRO A 234 26.22 5.68 -8.12
CA PRO A 234 25.83 5.37 -6.75
C PRO A 234 26.77 6.05 -5.75
N LEU A 235 26.22 6.55 -4.64
CA LEU A 235 27.02 7.01 -3.51
C LEU A 235 27.18 5.86 -2.51
N THR A 236 28.42 5.55 -2.15
CA THR A 236 28.80 4.49 -1.20
C THR A 236 29.73 5.05 -0.12
N GLY A 237 29.89 4.33 1.00
CA GLY A 237 30.75 4.77 2.10
C GLY A 237 30.28 6.04 2.80
N LEU A 238 28.97 6.32 2.75
CA LEU A 238 28.36 7.46 3.41
C LEU A 238 28.24 7.19 4.92
N GLN A 239 28.36 8.25 5.71
CA GLN A 239 28.14 8.23 7.15
C GLN A 239 27.30 9.45 7.55
N LEU A 240 26.39 9.26 8.50
CA LEU A 240 25.60 10.34 9.10
C LEU A 240 26.00 10.50 10.57
N SER A 241 26.59 11.64 10.90
CA SER A 241 26.87 11.99 12.29
C SER A 241 25.69 12.74 12.88
N SER A 242 25.21 12.33 14.05
CA SER A 242 24.20 13.03 14.84
C SER A 242 24.85 13.68 16.05
N ARG A 243 24.36 14.86 16.45
CA ARG A 243 24.77 15.56 17.67
C ARG A 243 23.55 16.11 18.40
N LEU A 244 23.42 15.75 19.66
CA LEU A 244 22.30 16.14 20.53
C LEU A 244 22.80 16.32 21.96
N ALA A 245 22.51 17.47 22.59
CA ALA A 245 22.90 17.77 23.97
C ALA A 245 24.39 17.47 24.28
N GLY A 246 25.29 17.83 23.36
CA GLY A 246 26.74 17.61 23.47
C GLY A 246 27.20 16.17 23.23
N ARG A 247 26.29 15.22 23.03
CA ARG A 247 26.60 13.82 22.64
C ARG A 247 26.65 13.70 21.13
N GLN A 248 27.55 12.86 20.63
CA GLN A 248 27.71 12.62 19.19
C GLN A 248 27.74 11.12 18.90
N GLN A 249 27.05 10.72 17.82
CA GLN A 249 27.14 9.37 17.26
C GLN A 249 27.35 9.45 15.75
N THR A 250 27.84 8.37 15.15
CA THR A 250 28.02 8.26 13.70
C THR A 250 27.51 6.91 13.23
N THR A 251 26.68 6.93 12.19
CA THR A 251 26.06 5.74 11.62
C THR A 251 26.49 5.57 10.16
N PRO A 252 26.99 4.39 9.75
CA PRO A 252 27.22 4.10 8.34
C PRO A 252 25.88 3.98 7.60
N LEU A 253 25.80 4.54 6.40
CA LEU A 253 24.59 4.52 5.58
C LEU A 253 24.70 3.49 4.44
N PRO A 254 23.56 2.92 4.00
CA PRO A 254 23.55 2.10 2.79
C PRO A 254 23.89 2.93 1.54
N ALA A 255 24.19 2.25 0.44
CA ALA A 255 24.37 2.92 -0.84
C ALA A 255 23.10 3.66 -1.27
N ILE A 256 23.27 4.85 -1.83
CA ILE A 256 22.19 5.65 -2.41
C ILE A 256 22.33 5.56 -3.93
N PRO A 257 21.39 4.91 -4.63
CA PRO A 257 21.50 4.74 -6.07
C PRO A 257 21.59 6.06 -6.83
N ALA A 258 22.16 6.04 -8.04
CA ALA A 258 22.33 7.24 -8.87
C ALA A 258 20.98 7.93 -9.13
N LEU A 259 20.95 9.28 -9.15
CA LEU A 259 19.74 10.06 -9.46
C LEU A 259 18.49 9.55 -8.72
N SER A 260 18.61 9.31 -7.42
CA SER A 260 17.57 8.69 -6.59
C SER A 260 17.58 9.26 -5.17
N SER A 261 16.64 8.79 -4.36
CA SER A 261 16.51 9.14 -2.94
C SER A 261 16.36 7.88 -2.10
N ARG A 262 16.78 7.93 -0.84
CA ARG A 262 16.55 6.84 0.11
C ARG A 262 16.31 7.38 1.50
N LYS A 263 15.28 6.86 2.18
CA LYS A 263 15.11 7.03 3.64
C LYS A 263 16.17 6.19 4.34
N VAL A 264 17.03 6.83 5.13
CA VAL A 264 18.17 6.21 5.82
C VAL A 264 18.02 6.34 7.32
N THR A 265 18.45 5.30 8.04
CA THR A 265 18.41 5.25 9.51
C THR A 265 19.71 5.80 10.07
N PHE A 266 19.62 6.54 11.18
CA PHE A 266 20.76 6.99 11.98
C PHE A 266 20.47 6.79 13.47
N THR A 267 21.53 6.66 14.26
CA THR A 267 21.46 6.57 15.72
C THR A 267 21.81 7.91 16.34
N PHE A 268 21.23 8.22 17.50
CA PHE A 268 21.59 9.39 18.31
C PHE A 268 21.46 9.08 19.81
N ASP A 269 22.24 9.80 20.62
CA ASP A 269 22.27 9.68 22.07
C ASP A 269 21.44 10.82 22.71
N GLY A 270 20.28 10.48 23.26
CA GLY A 270 19.40 11.39 23.99
C GLY A 270 19.65 11.45 25.49
N SER A 271 20.63 10.73 26.03
CA SER A 271 20.88 10.64 27.49
C SER A 271 21.30 11.97 28.13
N GLY A 272 21.83 12.90 27.32
CA GLY A 272 22.19 14.26 27.77
C GLY A 272 20.99 15.23 27.87
N VAL A 273 19.80 14.83 27.44
CA VAL A 273 18.61 15.70 27.46
C VAL A 273 17.92 15.63 28.82
N SER A 274 17.83 16.78 29.49
CA SER A 274 17.13 16.93 30.78
C SER A 274 15.79 17.66 30.67
N ASN A 275 15.61 18.49 29.64
CA ASN A 275 14.44 19.34 29.49
C ASN A 275 13.36 18.66 28.65
N ILE A 276 12.09 18.89 28.99
CA ILE A 276 10.93 18.48 28.21
C ILE A 276 10.73 19.47 27.05
N GLY A 277 10.20 18.99 25.93
CA GLY A 277 9.92 19.75 24.73
C GLY A 277 10.90 19.44 23.59
N PRO A 278 10.83 20.21 22.49
CA PRO A 278 11.59 19.95 21.28
C PRO A 278 13.11 20.12 21.51
N GLN A 279 13.88 19.14 21.05
CA GLN A 279 15.34 19.13 21.12
C GLN A 279 15.93 19.10 19.71
N ALA A 280 16.81 20.04 19.39
CA ALA A 280 17.50 20.05 18.11
C ALA A 280 18.59 18.96 18.08
N CYS A 281 18.48 18.04 17.13
CA CYS A 281 19.50 17.05 16.81
C CYS A 281 20.14 17.42 15.48
N GLU A 282 21.39 17.89 15.53
CA GLU A 282 22.17 18.27 14.36
C GLU A 282 22.65 17.03 13.62
N LEU A 283 22.60 17.08 12.29
CA LEU A 283 22.96 15.98 11.40
C LEU A 283 24.01 16.45 10.39
N THR A 284 25.09 15.69 10.25
CA THR A 284 26.16 15.97 9.26
C THR A 284 26.38 14.73 8.40
N LEU A 285 26.07 14.84 7.10
CA LEU A 285 26.30 13.81 6.11
C LEU A 285 27.74 13.92 5.60
N THR A 286 28.48 12.81 5.64
CA THR A 286 29.89 12.75 5.22
C THR A 286 30.16 11.58 4.29
N GLN A 287 31.22 11.70 3.50
CA GLN A 287 31.79 10.63 2.70
C GLN A 287 33.31 10.72 2.78
N ASN A 288 33.98 9.63 3.15
CA ASN A 288 35.44 9.60 3.31
C ASN A 288 35.98 10.75 4.18
N GLY A 289 35.27 11.11 5.26
CA GLY A 289 35.63 12.20 6.18
C GLY A 289 35.31 13.62 5.70
N LYS A 290 34.85 13.79 4.45
CA LYS A 290 34.43 15.10 3.93
C LYS A 290 32.93 15.32 4.14
N THR A 291 32.56 16.47 4.69
CA THR A 291 31.16 16.92 4.77
C THR A 291 30.57 17.14 3.39
N LEU A 292 29.42 16.52 3.14
CA LEU A 292 28.64 16.70 1.91
C LEU A 292 27.48 17.67 2.15
N ASP A 293 26.73 17.49 3.23
CA ASP A 293 25.59 18.35 3.59
C ASP A 293 25.30 18.28 5.10
N GLN A 294 24.54 19.25 5.61
CA GLN A 294 24.17 19.36 7.02
C GLN A 294 22.69 19.76 7.18
N GLY A 295 22.10 19.33 8.28
CA GLY A 295 20.72 19.66 8.62
C GLY A 295 20.44 19.45 10.09
N SER A 296 19.19 19.65 10.50
CA SER A 296 18.75 19.38 11.87
C SER A 296 17.34 18.83 11.87
N VAL A 297 17.05 17.97 12.84
CA VAL A 297 15.71 17.46 13.15
C VAL A 297 15.33 17.85 14.57
N SER A 298 14.04 18.05 14.81
CA SER A 298 13.51 18.31 16.16
C SER A 298 12.97 17.02 16.76
N VAL A 299 13.63 16.52 17.81
CA VAL A 299 13.23 15.31 18.55
C VAL A 299 12.49 15.74 19.81
N GLU A 300 11.30 15.20 20.05
CA GLU A 300 10.50 15.58 21.22
C GLU A 300 10.97 14.86 22.48
N SER A 301 11.26 15.61 23.55
CA SER A 301 11.50 15.08 24.89
C SER A 301 10.25 15.17 25.74
N VAL A 302 9.83 14.07 26.39
CA VAL A 302 8.57 13.99 27.13
C VAL A 302 8.75 13.38 28.52
N ALA A 303 7.83 13.73 29.43
CA ALA A 303 7.71 13.08 30.73
C ALA A 303 7.18 11.63 30.59
N PRO A 304 7.46 10.73 31.55
CA PRO A 304 7.06 9.33 31.48
C PRO A 304 5.55 9.09 31.33
N ASP A 305 4.73 9.99 31.88
CA ASP A 305 3.26 9.92 31.90
C ASP A 305 2.59 10.49 30.64
N LYS A 306 3.36 11.05 29.71
CA LYS A 306 2.84 11.63 28.46
C LYS A 306 2.92 10.67 27.29
N SER A 307 2.07 10.90 26.29
CA SER A 307 2.12 10.15 25.04
C SER A 307 3.47 10.35 24.34
N TYR A 308 4.00 9.29 23.74
CA TYR A 308 5.34 9.27 23.16
C TYR A 308 5.41 8.39 21.90
N SER A 309 6.44 8.57 21.08
CA SER A 309 6.72 7.72 19.93
C SER A 309 7.89 6.76 20.19
N ARG A 310 7.84 5.55 19.62
CA ARG A 310 8.95 4.60 19.56
C ARG A 310 9.19 4.15 18.13
N THR A 311 10.46 3.96 17.78
CA THR A 311 10.86 3.47 16.46
C THR A 311 11.16 1.97 16.49
N PHE A 312 10.99 1.31 15.33
CA PHE A 312 11.30 -0.10 15.13
C PHE A 312 11.70 -0.36 13.67
N VAL A 313 12.48 -1.41 13.42
CA VAL A 313 12.84 -1.84 12.06
C VAL A 313 11.80 -2.85 11.56
N SER A 314 11.07 -2.49 10.52
CA SER A 314 10.01 -3.34 9.95
C SER A 314 10.59 -4.53 9.18
N GLN A 315 9.97 -5.70 9.31
CA GLN A 315 10.32 -6.91 8.57
C GLN A 315 9.84 -6.88 7.12
N ILE A 316 8.95 -5.95 6.77
CA ILE A 316 8.42 -5.80 5.42
C ILE A 316 9.52 -5.41 4.43
N ASP A 317 10.31 -4.40 4.77
CA ASP A 317 11.32 -3.81 3.88
C ASP A 317 12.66 -3.48 4.58
N GLY A 318 12.77 -3.66 5.90
CA GLY A 318 13.96 -3.31 6.67
C GLY A 318 14.11 -1.81 6.95
N SER A 319 13.11 -0.99 6.63
CA SER A 319 13.12 0.44 6.97
C SER A 319 12.71 0.69 8.43
N LEU A 320 13.17 1.82 8.97
CA LEU A 320 12.76 2.29 10.29
C LEU A 320 11.36 2.92 10.21
N GLN A 321 10.44 2.38 10.99
CA GLN A 321 9.08 2.89 11.21
C GLN A 321 8.92 3.32 12.66
N TYR A 322 7.76 3.89 12.99
CA TYR A 322 7.43 4.25 14.36
C TYR A 322 6.00 3.89 14.72
N TYR A 323 5.68 3.88 16.00
CA TYR A 323 4.33 3.86 16.54
C TYR A 323 4.27 4.82 17.74
N ALA A 324 3.07 5.20 18.15
CA ALA A 324 2.88 6.08 19.30
C ALA A 324 2.12 5.37 20.42
N VAL A 325 2.34 5.82 21.66
CA VAL A 325 1.78 5.22 22.87
C VAL A 325 1.12 6.31 23.69
N THR A 326 -0.06 6.05 24.23
CA THR A 326 -0.60 6.76 25.39
C THR A 326 -0.48 5.83 26.59
N PRO A 327 0.42 6.12 27.54
CA PRO A 327 0.72 5.21 28.63
C PRO A 327 -0.46 5.08 29.59
N GLN A 328 -0.53 3.93 30.27
CA GLN A 328 -1.42 3.74 31.40
C GLN A 328 -1.11 4.78 32.50
N SER A 329 -2.13 5.44 33.04
CA SER A 329 -1.97 6.56 33.98
C SER A 329 -1.48 6.14 35.37
N SER A 330 -1.63 4.87 35.75
CA SER A 330 -1.17 4.32 37.03
C SER A 330 -0.92 2.83 36.89
N PRO A 331 0.17 2.27 37.47
CA PRO A 331 0.33 0.83 37.59
C PRO A 331 -0.79 0.30 38.48
N GLY A 332 -1.83 -0.28 37.88
CA GLY A 332 -2.92 -0.90 38.63
C GLY A 332 -2.51 -2.26 39.22
N ASN A 333 -3.23 -2.71 40.25
CA ASN A 333 -3.10 -4.06 40.81
C ASN A 333 -3.88 -5.13 40.00
N GLY A 334 -4.53 -4.76 38.90
CA GLY A 334 -5.38 -5.61 38.07
C GLY A 334 -4.79 -5.91 36.68
N PRO A 335 -5.47 -6.74 35.86
CA PRO A 335 -5.01 -7.07 34.51
C PRO A 335 -4.92 -5.80 33.65
N SER A 336 -3.74 -5.50 33.13
CA SER A 336 -3.53 -4.38 32.22
C SER A 336 -4.02 -4.75 30.82
N ALA A 337 -4.94 -3.98 30.28
CA ALA A 337 -5.39 -4.08 28.90
C ALA A 337 -4.38 -3.47 27.91
N LEU A 338 -4.59 -3.80 26.63
CA LEU A 338 -3.95 -3.16 25.50
C LEU A 338 -5.00 -2.72 24.47
N PHE A 339 -4.97 -1.45 24.08
CA PHE A 339 -5.79 -0.92 23.00
C PHE A 339 -4.92 -0.68 21.77
N LEU A 340 -5.15 -1.42 20.68
CA LEU A 340 -4.59 -1.07 19.38
C LEU A 340 -5.51 -0.04 18.72
N SER A 341 -4.97 1.15 18.45
CA SER A 341 -5.66 2.21 17.71
C SER A 341 -5.13 2.32 16.28
N VAL A 342 -6.03 2.32 15.32
CA VAL A 342 -5.73 2.57 13.91
C VAL A 342 -6.31 3.93 13.50
N HIS A 343 -5.50 4.79 12.89
CA HIS A 343 -5.82 6.21 12.63
C HIS A 343 -6.59 6.47 11.32
N GLY A 344 -7.23 7.64 11.27
CA GLY A 344 -7.91 8.18 10.08
C GLY A 344 -6.96 8.66 8.98
N ALA A 345 -7.49 8.95 7.79
CA ALA A 345 -6.68 9.39 6.66
C ALA A 345 -6.08 10.79 6.90
N GLY A 346 -4.77 10.94 6.71
CA GLY A 346 -4.05 12.19 6.96
C GLY A 346 -3.69 12.44 8.43
N VAL A 347 -3.92 11.47 9.31
CA VAL A 347 -3.57 11.56 10.74
C VAL A 347 -2.25 10.83 11.00
N GLU A 348 -1.33 11.45 11.75
CA GLU A 348 -0.11 10.81 12.24
C GLU A 348 -0.41 9.97 13.49
N ALA A 349 0.31 8.86 13.69
CA ALA A 349 0.15 7.99 14.86
C ALA A 349 0.30 8.76 16.20
N SER A 350 1.25 9.70 16.26
CA SER A 350 1.44 10.54 17.45
C SER A 350 0.24 11.46 17.74
N GLY A 351 -0.40 11.98 16.70
CA GLY A 351 -1.63 12.76 16.82
C GLY A 351 -2.80 11.89 17.28
N GLN A 352 -2.92 10.68 16.71
CA GLN A 352 -3.91 9.70 17.13
C GLN A 352 -3.77 9.35 18.61
N ALA A 353 -2.56 9.00 19.08
CA ALA A 353 -2.33 8.66 20.48
C ALA A 353 -2.73 9.81 21.43
N ARG A 354 -2.31 11.06 21.11
CA ARG A 354 -2.63 12.25 21.92
C ARG A 354 -4.12 12.59 21.97
N ALA A 355 -4.94 12.09 21.05
CA ALA A 355 -6.38 12.29 21.07
C ALA A 355 -7.10 11.43 22.12
N TYR A 356 -6.45 10.38 22.64
CA TYR A 356 -6.99 9.55 23.73
C TYR A 356 -6.47 10.02 25.08
N LYS A 357 -7.35 10.05 26.09
CA LYS A 357 -6.92 10.22 27.49
C LYS A 357 -6.29 8.93 28.01
N ALA A 358 -5.27 9.06 28.86
CA ALA A 358 -4.69 7.92 29.56
C ALA A 358 -5.76 7.17 30.37
N LYS A 359 -5.67 5.83 30.37
CA LYS A 359 -6.57 4.94 31.12
C LYS A 359 -5.79 4.34 32.29
N ASP A 360 -6.45 4.11 33.41
CA ASP A 360 -5.84 3.49 34.60
C ASP A 360 -5.72 1.97 34.49
N TRP A 361 -6.29 1.36 33.44
CA TRP A 361 -6.42 -0.08 33.27
C TRP A 361 -5.80 -0.62 31.98
N GLY A 362 -5.03 0.18 31.23
CA GLY A 362 -4.31 -0.32 30.07
C GLY A 362 -3.56 0.75 29.28
N ASN A 363 -2.69 0.29 28.37
CA ASN A 363 -1.92 1.13 27.46
C ASN A 363 -2.61 1.21 26.10
N LEU A 364 -2.62 2.39 25.48
CA LEU A 364 -3.06 2.55 24.09
C LEU A 364 -1.85 2.70 23.17
N VAL A 365 -1.88 2.00 22.04
CA VAL A 365 -0.82 2.02 21.03
C VAL A 365 -1.42 2.34 19.68
N ALA A 366 -0.91 3.37 19.01
CA ALA A 366 -1.32 3.79 17.68
C ALA A 366 -0.25 3.42 16.63
N ALA A 367 -0.63 2.56 15.67
CA ALA A 367 0.21 2.22 14.52
C ALA A 367 0.19 3.34 13.46
N THR A 368 1.00 3.25 12.40
CA THR A 368 1.15 4.33 11.40
C THR A 368 0.54 4.05 10.04
N ASN A 369 0.07 2.82 9.80
CA ASN A 369 -0.35 2.39 8.46
C ASN A 369 0.75 2.63 7.42
N ARG A 370 2.02 2.62 7.87
CA ARG A 370 3.21 3.10 7.15
C ARG A 370 3.26 4.61 6.86
N ARG A 371 2.12 5.26 6.62
CA ARG A 371 1.96 6.71 6.36
C ARG A 371 0.55 7.15 6.77
N PRO A 372 0.33 8.46 7.00
CA PRO A 372 -1.00 9.02 7.33
C PRO A 372 -2.13 8.64 6.37
N ARG A 373 -1.84 8.44 5.08
CA ARG A 373 -2.81 7.89 4.10
C ARG A 373 -2.52 6.44 3.69
N GLY A 374 -1.25 6.01 3.82
CA GLY A 374 -0.80 4.62 3.80
C GLY A 374 -1.53 3.70 2.82
N PHE A 375 -1.89 2.53 3.33
CA PHE A 375 -2.55 1.45 2.57
C PHE A 375 -3.96 1.14 3.09
N ASN A 376 -4.62 2.13 3.73
CA ASN A 376 -5.98 1.98 4.30
C ASN A 376 -6.11 0.80 5.28
N TRP A 377 -5.04 0.46 6.02
CA TRP A 377 -4.99 -0.68 6.95
C TRP A 377 -5.16 -2.06 6.31
N GLU A 378 -5.12 -2.13 4.98
CA GLU A 378 -5.01 -3.36 4.20
C GLU A 378 -3.58 -3.57 3.70
N ASP A 379 -3.30 -4.69 3.02
CA ASP A 379 -1.97 -5.04 2.47
C ASP A 379 -0.83 -4.81 3.49
N TRP A 380 0.10 -3.88 3.23
CA TRP A 380 1.20 -3.57 4.14
C TRP A 380 0.80 -2.74 5.35
N GLY A 381 -0.31 -2.00 5.28
CA GLY A 381 -0.88 -1.27 6.42
C GLY A 381 -1.39 -2.21 7.50
N ARG A 382 -1.97 -3.35 7.08
CA ARG A 382 -2.34 -4.45 7.98
C ARG A 382 -1.12 -5.05 8.68
N LEU A 383 -0.06 -5.30 7.91
CA LEU A 383 1.19 -5.86 8.46
C LEU A 383 1.84 -4.91 9.47
N ASP A 384 1.85 -3.59 9.19
CA ASP A 384 2.30 -2.57 10.14
C ASP A 384 1.53 -2.63 11.47
N ALA A 385 0.19 -2.71 11.41
CA ALA A 385 -0.64 -2.85 12.61
C ALA A 385 -0.31 -4.12 13.42
N LEU A 386 -0.04 -5.25 12.73
CA LEU A 386 0.31 -6.51 13.39
C LEU A 386 1.73 -6.50 13.98
N GLU A 387 2.71 -5.87 13.31
CA GLU A 387 4.06 -5.65 13.87
C GLU A 387 3.97 -4.82 15.15
N VAL A 388 3.21 -3.72 15.11
CA VAL A 388 2.99 -2.85 16.27
C VAL A 388 2.26 -3.57 17.40
N LEU A 389 1.23 -4.36 17.09
CA LEU A 389 0.54 -5.19 18.10
C LEU A 389 1.51 -6.17 18.77
N ALA A 390 2.35 -6.86 18.00
CA ALA A 390 3.33 -7.80 18.55
C ALA A 390 4.36 -7.09 19.44
N LEU A 391 4.87 -5.94 19.01
CA LEU A 391 5.79 -5.10 19.79
C LEU A 391 5.15 -4.63 21.09
N ALA A 392 3.91 -4.15 21.03
CA ALA A 392 3.15 -3.69 22.18
C ALA A 392 2.89 -4.82 23.19
N LYS A 393 2.45 -5.99 22.72
CA LYS A 393 2.27 -7.17 23.57
C LYS A 393 3.57 -7.59 24.24
N ASN A 394 4.69 -7.53 23.52
CA ASN A 394 5.99 -7.86 24.09
C ASN A 394 6.45 -6.84 25.14
N GLN A 395 6.22 -5.55 24.89
CA GLN A 395 6.65 -4.47 25.76
C GLN A 395 5.81 -4.36 27.03
N PHE A 396 4.48 -4.36 26.89
CA PHE A 396 3.56 -4.07 27.99
C PHE A 396 3.05 -5.32 28.71
N LYS A 397 3.26 -6.51 28.11
CA LYS A 397 2.77 -7.80 28.64
C LYS A 397 1.31 -7.71 29.14
N PRO A 398 0.37 -7.20 28.31
CA PRO A 398 -1.01 -7.05 28.73
C PRO A 398 -1.62 -8.41 29.04
N ASP A 399 -2.72 -8.40 29.80
CA ASP A 399 -3.55 -9.58 29.92
C ASP A 399 -4.03 -10.00 28.52
N PRO A 400 -3.73 -11.23 28.07
CA PRO A 400 -4.16 -11.71 26.75
C PRO A 400 -5.67 -11.73 26.56
N GLN A 401 -6.46 -11.72 27.64
CA GLN A 401 -7.92 -11.64 27.59
C GLN A 401 -8.46 -10.22 27.34
N HIS A 402 -7.63 -9.18 27.50
CA HIS A 402 -8.04 -7.77 27.48
C HIS A 402 -7.28 -6.99 26.38
N VAL A 403 -7.36 -7.46 25.13
CA VAL A 403 -6.81 -6.79 23.95
C VAL A 403 -7.95 -6.28 23.08
N TYR A 404 -7.94 -4.99 22.74
CA TYR A 404 -9.03 -4.32 22.04
C TYR A 404 -8.55 -3.60 20.78
N LEU A 405 -9.45 -3.38 19.83
CA LEU A 405 -9.18 -2.68 18.58
C LEU A 405 -10.15 -1.51 18.37
N THR A 406 -9.65 -0.34 18.01
CA THR A 406 -10.50 0.83 17.72
C THR A 406 -9.86 1.76 16.68
N GLY A 407 -10.66 2.63 16.08
CA GLY A 407 -10.18 3.63 15.13
C GLY A 407 -11.29 4.47 14.52
N HIS A 408 -10.91 5.62 13.96
CA HIS A 408 -11.84 6.60 13.37
C HIS A 408 -11.64 6.77 11.86
N SER A 409 -12.72 6.93 11.09
CA SER A 409 -12.67 7.17 9.64
C SER A 409 -11.99 6.03 8.87
N MET A 410 -10.86 6.27 8.19
CA MET A 410 -10.00 5.21 7.65
C MET A 410 -9.58 4.19 8.73
N GLY A 411 -9.40 4.63 9.98
CA GLY A 411 -9.17 3.75 11.12
C GLY A 411 -10.41 2.97 11.54
N GLY A 412 -11.61 3.53 11.36
CA GLY A 412 -12.86 2.78 11.55
C GLY A 412 -13.00 1.66 10.51
N HIS A 413 -12.62 1.92 9.25
CA HIS A 413 -12.47 0.87 8.23
C HIS A 413 -11.43 -0.18 8.62
N GLY A 414 -10.24 0.25 9.05
CA GLY A 414 -9.20 -0.66 9.55
C GLY A 414 -9.68 -1.52 10.73
N THR A 415 -10.54 -0.98 11.59
CA THR A 415 -11.14 -1.69 12.71
C THR A 415 -12.10 -2.78 12.25
N TRP A 416 -12.96 -2.48 11.28
CA TRP A 416 -13.79 -3.50 10.63
C TRP A 416 -12.91 -4.58 9.99
N PHE A 417 -11.98 -4.19 9.11
CA PHE A 417 -11.16 -5.12 8.36
C PHE A 417 -10.29 -6.03 9.25
N LEU A 418 -9.53 -5.47 10.20
CA LEU A 418 -8.69 -6.26 11.13
C LEU A 418 -9.53 -7.09 12.10
N GLY A 419 -10.69 -6.59 12.53
CA GLY A 419 -11.63 -7.31 13.38
C GLY A 419 -12.16 -8.57 12.71
N ALA A 420 -12.62 -8.47 11.46
CA ALA A 420 -13.07 -9.62 10.68
C ALA A 420 -11.94 -10.57 10.26
N THR A 421 -10.76 -10.02 9.96
CA THR A 421 -9.62 -10.81 9.46
C THR A 421 -8.93 -11.60 10.57
N TYR A 422 -8.83 -11.02 11.77
CA TYR A 422 -8.15 -11.62 12.92
C TYR A 422 -9.04 -11.69 14.17
N PRO A 423 -10.18 -12.39 14.09
CA PRO A 423 -11.18 -12.38 15.17
C PRO A 423 -10.71 -13.09 16.44
N ASP A 424 -9.57 -13.77 16.42
CA ASP A 424 -8.95 -14.40 17.59
C ASP A 424 -8.03 -13.46 18.40
N LYS A 425 -7.86 -12.20 17.96
CA LYS A 425 -6.94 -11.25 18.62
C LYS A 425 -7.61 -10.27 19.56
N TRP A 426 -8.95 -10.17 19.50
CA TRP A 426 -9.69 -9.07 20.11
C TRP A 426 -10.73 -9.60 21.09
N ALA A 427 -10.82 -9.01 22.26
CA ALA A 427 -11.95 -9.20 23.16
C ALA A 427 -13.19 -8.41 22.68
N ALA A 428 -12.96 -7.20 22.19
CA ALA A 428 -13.97 -6.37 21.55
C ALA A 428 -13.32 -5.38 20.58
N ILE A 429 -14.13 -4.90 19.63
CA ILE A 429 -13.74 -3.89 18.64
C ILE A 429 -14.69 -2.70 18.65
N ALA A 430 -14.19 -1.52 18.29
CA ALA A 430 -15.01 -0.32 18.15
C ALA A 430 -14.69 0.49 16.88
N PRO A 431 -15.36 0.20 15.76
CA PRO A 431 -15.24 0.99 14.55
C PRO A 431 -15.99 2.33 14.68
N CYS A 432 -15.26 3.44 14.64
CA CYS A 432 -15.81 4.78 14.73
C CYS A 432 -15.85 5.47 13.36
N ALA A 433 -17.01 5.96 12.93
CA ALA A 433 -17.21 6.70 11.68
C ALA A 433 -16.55 6.06 10.43
N GLY A 434 -16.51 4.73 10.35
CA GLY A 434 -15.78 3.97 9.35
C GLY A 434 -16.68 3.30 8.32
N TYR A 435 -16.17 3.16 7.09
CA TYR A 435 -16.79 2.37 6.03
C TYR A 435 -16.32 0.91 6.10
N PRO A 436 -17.18 -0.09 5.87
CA PRO A 436 -16.81 -1.49 6.03
C PRO A 436 -15.94 -2.00 4.88
N THR A 437 -16.11 -1.50 3.65
CA THR A 437 -15.43 -2.02 2.46
C THR A 437 -14.99 -0.91 1.51
N LEU A 438 -13.84 -1.11 0.86
CA LEU A 438 -13.32 -0.24 -0.21
C LEU A 438 -14.00 -0.48 -1.57
N LYS A 439 -14.91 -1.45 -1.64
CA LYS A 439 -15.79 -1.64 -2.81
C LYS A 439 -16.88 -0.56 -2.90
N GLU A 440 -17.41 -0.14 -1.74
CA GLU A 440 -18.48 0.86 -1.66
C GLU A 440 -17.96 2.27 -1.38
N TYR A 441 -16.86 2.42 -0.63
CA TYR A 441 -16.29 3.73 -0.31
C TYR A 441 -15.11 4.07 -1.22
N GLY A 442 -15.31 5.09 -2.04
CA GLY A 442 -14.26 5.63 -2.91
C GLY A 442 -13.30 6.50 -2.13
N SER A 443 -12.02 6.16 -2.17
CA SER A 443 -10.95 7.03 -1.67
C SER A 443 -10.27 7.76 -2.84
N ALA A 444 -9.14 8.41 -2.57
CA ALA A 444 -8.28 9.01 -3.58
C ALA A 444 -7.87 8.01 -4.71
N ASP A 445 -7.78 6.72 -4.37
CA ASP A 445 -7.44 5.64 -5.30
C ASP A 445 -8.68 5.03 -6.01
N GLY A 446 -9.88 5.59 -5.82
CA GLY A 446 -11.13 5.07 -6.38
C GLY A 446 -11.83 4.01 -5.52
N VAL A 447 -12.82 3.34 -6.13
CA VAL A 447 -13.61 2.21 -5.59
C VAL A 447 -13.23 0.92 -6.29
N ILE A 448 -13.32 -0.21 -5.59
CA ILE A 448 -13.22 -1.53 -6.21
C ILE A 448 -14.57 -1.91 -6.84
N PRO A 449 -14.64 -2.35 -8.10
CA PRO A 449 -15.89 -2.84 -8.69
C PRO A 449 -16.43 -4.09 -7.99
N ASP A 450 -17.75 -4.19 -7.80
CA ASP A 450 -18.36 -5.32 -7.10
C ASP A 450 -18.41 -6.60 -7.95
N SER A 451 -18.63 -6.46 -9.25
CA SER A 451 -18.78 -7.58 -10.18
C SER A 451 -18.48 -7.17 -11.63
N SER A 452 -18.36 -8.17 -12.50
CA SER A 452 -18.33 -8.00 -13.95
C SER A 452 -19.04 -9.18 -14.62
N SER A 453 -19.59 -8.97 -15.82
CA SER A 453 -20.10 -10.03 -16.69
C SER A 453 -19.00 -10.73 -17.50
N ASN A 454 -17.79 -10.16 -17.57
CA ASN A 454 -16.66 -10.74 -18.29
C ASN A 454 -15.87 -11.71 -17.38
N PRO A 455 -15.68 -12.99 -17.76
CA PRO A 455 -14.97 -13.98 -16.93
C PRO A 455 -13.55 -13.60 -16.54
N LEU A 456 -12.81 -12.95 -17.44
CA LEU A 456 -11.46 -12.47 -17.15
C LEU A 456 -11.50 -11.36 -16.11
N GLU A 457 -12.43 -10.41 -16.24
CA GLU A 457 -12.59 -9.35 -15.25
C GLU A 457 -13.04 -9.91 -13.89
N GLN A 458 -13.89 -10.94 -13.87
CA GLN A 458 -14.22 -11.68 -12.64
C GLN A 458 -12.99 -12.32 -12.01
N MET A 459 -12.08 -12.88 -12.81
CA MET A 459 -10.81 -13.43 -12.32
C MET A 459 -9.94 -12.34 -11.67
N LEU A 460 -9.87 -11.15 -12.27
CA LEU A 460 -9.15 -10.01 -11.71
C LEU A 460 -9.82 -9.51 -10.41
N LEU A 461 -11.14 -9.33 -10.39
CA LEU A 461 -11.87 -8.90 -9.19
C LEU A 461 -11.75 -9.88 -8.03
N ARG A 462 -11.66 -11.20 -8.31
CA ARG A 462 -11.43 -12.23 -7.29
C ARG A 462 -10.20 -11.95 -6.44
N SER A 463 -9.15 -11.37 -7.02
CA SER A 463 -7.92 -11.05 -6.28
C SER A 463 -8.08 -9.96 -5.22
N GLY A 464 -9.18 -9.19 -5.25
CA GLY A 464 -9.56 -8.21 -4.22
C GLY A 464 -10.57 -8.72 -3.18
N ASN A 465 -10.94 -10.01 -3.19
CA ASN A 465 -11.95 -10.55 -2.27
C ASN A 465 -11.61 -10.37 -0.78
N GLN A 466 -10.33 -10.30 -0.43
CA GLN A 466 -9.90 -10.04 0.95
C GLN A 466 -10.43 -8.71 1.50
N SER A 467 -10.65 -7.70 0.66
CA SER A 467 -11.08 -6.35 1.03
C SER A 467 -12.60 -6.23 1.25
N ASP A 468 -13.35 -7.30 0.99
CA ASP A 468 -14.81 -7.31 1.09
C ASP A 468 -15.28 -7.78 2.47
N VAL A 469 -15.15 -6.91 3.46
CA VAL A 469 -15.52 -7.21 4.85
C VAL A 469 -16.98 -7.65 5.00
N LEU A 470 -17.87 -7.24 4.07
CA LEU A 470 -19.28 -7.64 4.08
C LEU A 470 -19.45 -9.16 3.91
N LYS A 471 -18.48 -9.84 3.27
CA LYS A 471 -18.45 -11.30 3.11
C LYS A 471 -17.83 -12.02 4.31
N LEU A 472 -17.27 -11.29 5.28
CA LEU A 472 -16.59 -11.82 6.46
C LEU A 472 -17.37 -11.57 7.76
N THR A 473 -18.61 -11.09 7.69
CA THR A 473 -19.40 -10.67 8.87
C THR A 473 -19.62 -11.78 9.90
N SER A 474 -19.60 -13.06 9.50
CA SER A 474 -19.66 -14.20 10.43
C SER A 474 -18.52 -14.19 11.45
N ASN A 475 -17.37 -13.62 11.09
CA ASN A 475 -16.18 -13.63 11.92
C ASN A 475 -16.29 -12.70 13.13
N TYR A 476 -17.28 -11.80 13.19
CA TYR A 476 -17.52 -10.96 14.36
C TYR A 476 -18.29 -11.67 15.49
N LYS A 477 -18.91 -12.83 15.22
CA LYS A 477 -19.72 -13.58 16.21
C LYS A 477 -19.08 -13.76 17.60
N PRO A 478 -17.76 -14.02 17.72
CA PRO A 478 -17.12 -14.19 19.03
C PRO A 478 -16.70 -12.87 19.71
N LEU A 479 -16.94 -11.71 19.08
CA LEU A 479 -16.44 -10.41 19.52
C LEU A 479 -17.56 -9.53 20.05
N GLY A 480 -17.27 -8.72 21.08
CA GLY A 480 -18.06 -7.53 21.36
C GLY A 480 -17.85 -6.48 20.27
N VAL A 481 -18.91 -5.93 19.69
CA VAL A 481 -18.82 -4.90 18.63
C VAL A 481 -19.51 -3.61 19.05
N TYR A 482 -18.76 -2.52 19.19
CA TYR A 482 -19.31 -1.19 19.48
C TYR A 482 -19.26 -0.28 18.24
N VAL A 483 -20.40 -0.03 17.59
CA VAL A 483 -20.49 0.86 16.43
C VAL A 483 -20.79 2.28 16.90
N PHE A 484 -19.92 3.23 16.53
CA PHE A 484 -20.03 4.63 16.95
C PHE A 484 -19.93 5.58 15.76
N HIS A 485 -20.89 6.49 15.58
CA HIS A 485 -20.90 7.42 14.44
C HIS A 485 -21.63 8.72 14.76
N GLY A 486 -21.22 9.86 14.22
CA GLY A 486 -22.04 11.08 14.23
C GLY A 486 -23.18 11.02 13.19
N ASP A 487 -24.39 11.40 13.57
CA ASP A 487 -25.56 11.35 12.66
C ASP A 487 -25.54 12.40 11.53
N ALA A 488 -24.74 13.46 11.69
CA ALA A 488 -24.59 14.56 10.76
C ALA A 488 -23.27 14.51 9.96
N ASP A 489 -22.61 13.35 9.91
CA ASP A 489 -21.35 13.14 9.19
C ASP A 489 -21.54 13.25 7.66
N ARG A 490 -20.86 14.23 7.05
CA ARG A 490 -20.86 14.49 5.59
C ARG A 490 -19.64 13.96 4.85
N THR A 491 -18.67 13.37 5.56
CA THR A 491 -17.42 12.84 4.99
C THR A 491 -17.51 11.32 4.83
N VAL A 492 -17.92 10.63 5.89
CA VAL A 492 -18.28 9.22 5.85
C VAL A 492 -19.73 9.13 6.34
N PRO A 493 -20.71 9.08 5.42
CA PRO A 493 -22.12 9.08 5.81
C PRO A 493 -22.46 8.00 6.84
N VAL A 494 -23.28 8.35 7.83
CA VAL A 494 -23.79 7.43 8.87
C VAL A 494 -24.52 6.21 8.30
N THR A 495 -24.89 6.24 7.01
CA THR A 495 -25.48 5.11 6.30
C THR A 495 -24.61 3.85 6.34
N TYR A 496 -23.28 3.97 6.40
CA TYR A 496 -22.38 2.81 6.55
C TYR A 496 -22.51 2.15 7.92
N ALA A 497 -22.60 2.94 9.00
CA ALA A 497 -22.87 2.40 10.33
C ALA A 497 -24.26 1.74 10.40
N ARG A 498 -25.28 2.35 9.80
CA ARG A 498 -26.64 1.78 9.70
C ARG A 498 -26.68 0.49 8.87
N GLN A 499 -25.90 0.42 7.79
CA GLN A 499 -25.74 -0.79 6.97
C GLN A 499 -25.13 -1.93 7.80
N MET A 500 -24.03 -1.66 8.51
CA MET A 500 -23.42 -2.67 9.39
C MET A 500 -24.35 -3.08 10.53
N ARG A 501 -25.06 -2.14 11.15
CA ARG A 501 -26.11 -2.45 12.14
C ARG A 501 -27.16 -3.40 11.57
N LYS A 502 -27.63 -3.15 10.34
CA LYS A 502 -28.62 -4.01 9.66
C LYS A 502 -28.05 -5.41 9.38
N LEU A 503 -26.82 -5.50 8.86
CA LEU A 503 -26.18 -6.77 8.53
C LEU A 503 -25.85 -7.62 9.76
N LEU A 504 -25.44 -6.97 10.84
CA LEU A 504 -25.02 -7.63 12.07
C LEU A 504 -26.18 -7.88 13.04
N GLY A 505 -27.25 -7.07 13.00
CA GLY A 505 -28.31 -7.07 14.02
C GLY A 505 -29.03 -8.42 14.24
N GLU A 506 -29.05 -9.30 13.24
CA GLU A 506 -29.63 -10.65 13.37
C GLU A 506 -28.61 -11.72 13.80
N SER A 507 -27.31 -11.47 13.61
CA SER A 507 -26.26 -12.49 13.72
C SER A 507 -25.16 -12.19 14.74
N GLN A 508 -25.13 -10.97 15.29
CA GLN A 508 -24.20 -10.49 16.29
C GLN A 508 -24.94 -10.19 17.60
N PRO A 509 -25.00 -11.16 18.53
CA PRO A 509 -25.76 -10.99 19.77
C PRO A 509 -25.14 -9.94 20.70
N ASP A 510 -23.86 -9.65 20.54
CA ASP A 510 -23.08 -8.75 21.40
C ASP A 510 -22.62 -7.49 20.65
N MET A 511 -23.60 -6.72 20.18
CA MET A 511 -23.37 -5.48 19.46
C MET A 511 -24.03 -4.29 20.17
N SER A 512 -23.25 -3.26 20.43
CA SER A 512 -23.74 -1.93 20.82
C SER A 512 -23.68 -0.97 19.64
N TYR A 513 -24.66 -0.08 19.54
CA TYR A 513 -24.78 0.90 18.47
C TYR A 513 -25.14 2.27 19.03
N TYR A 514 -24.37 3.30 18.66
CA TYR A 514 -24.67 4.66 19.07
C TYR A 514 -24.39 5.67 17.95
N GLU A 515 -25.44 6.44 17.60
CA GLU A 515 -25.35 7.62 16.77
C GLU A 515 -25.26 8.86 17.67
N TYR A 516 -24.17 9.62 17.57
CA TYR A 516 -23.98 10.86 18.32
C TYR A 516 -24.84 11.97 17.71
N PRO A 517 -25.84 12.51 18.44
CA PRO A 517 -26.76 13.51 17.88
C PRO A 517 -26.06 14.80 17.51
N GLY A 518 -26.24 15.26 16.28
CA GLY A 518 -25.56 16.41 15.70
C GLY A 518 -24.05 16.21 15.47
N GLY A 519 -23.53 15.00 15.68
CA GLY A 519 -22.12 14.68 15.52
C GLY A 519 -21.71 14.77 14.05
N SER A 520 -20.70 15.60 13.74
CA SER A 520 -20.12 15.68 12.39
C SER A 520 -19.13 14.52 12.14
N HIS A 521 -18.25 14.63 11.12
CA HIS A 521 -17.18 13.64 10.96
C HIS A 521 -16.20 13.64 12.13
N TRP A 522 -15.93 14.82 12.70
CA TRP A 522 -15.08 14.99 13.87
C TRP A 522 -15.76 15.95 14.85
N PHE A 523 -15.90 15.54 16.10
CA PHE A 523 -16.61 16.30 17.14
C PHE A 523 -15.86 16.28 18.48
N GLY A 524 -14.54 16.42 18.39
CA GLY A 524 -13.65 16.45 19.55
C GLY A 524 -13.07 15.08 19.90
N ASP A 525 -12.48 14.98 21.09
CA ASP A 525 -11.91 13.73 21.61
C ASP A 525 -12.94 12.61 21.65
N HIS A 526 -14.23 12.91 21.87
CA HIS A 526 -15.32 11.92 21.82
C HIS A 526 -15.35 11.09 20.53
N SER A 527 -14.88 11.60 19.39
CA SER A 527 -14.80 10.82 18.14
C SER A 527 -13.93 9.56 18.24
N VAL A 528 -13.04 9.50 19.22
CA VAL A 528 -12.12 8.37 19.48
C VAL A 528 -12.11 7.92 20.95
N ASP A 529 -12.38 8.81 21.90
CA ASP A 529 -12.27 8.60 23.35
C ASP A 529 -13.63 8.64 24.08
N TRP A 530 -14.65 8.03 23.48
CA TRP A 530 -16.01 7.98 24.02
C TRP A 530 -16.11 7.06 25.24
N LYS A 531 -16.50 7.59 26.42
CA LYS A 531 -16.49 6.81 27.67
C LYS A 531 -17.31 5.50 27.60
N PRO A 532 -18.58 5.48 27.14
CA PRO A 532 -19.34 4.23 26.99
C PRO A 532 -18.69 3.15 26.11
N LEU A 533 -17.89 3.54 25.10
CA LEU A 533 -17.12 2.59 24.30
C LEU A 533 -16.03 1.92 25.16
N PHE A 534 -15.31 2.69 25.98
CA PHE A 534 -14.30 2.13 26.87
C PHE A 534 -14.89 1.35 28.05
N ASP A 535 -16.07 1.74 28.54
CA ASP A 535 -16.83 0.93 29.51
C ASP A 535 -17.22 -0.41 28.88
N PHE A 536 -17.70 -0.41 27.63
CA PHE A 536 -17.99 -1.62 26.86
C PHE A 536 -16.74 -2.50 26.77
N PHE A 537 -15.59 -1.97 26.35
CA PHE A 537 -14.34 -2.75 26.35
C PHE A 537 -14.03 -3.38 27.71
N LYS A 538 -14.15 -2.62 28.80
CA LYS A 538 -13.84 -3.10 30.16
C LYS A 538 -14.70 -4.31 30.59
N TRP A 539 -15.89 -4.49 30.00
CA TRP A 539 -16.77 -5.62 30.31
C TRP A 539 -16.49 -6.87 29.45
N HIS A 540 -15.67 -6.76 28.41
CA HIS A 540 -15.42 -7.85 27.46
C HIS A 540 -14.06 -8.49 27.68
N THR A 541 -14.04 -9.82 27.60
CA THR A 541 -12.84 -10.64 27.61
C THR A 541 -12.89 -11.63 26.45
N ILE A 542 -11.74 -11.92 25.86
CA ILE A 542 -11.65 -13.03 24.90
C ILE A 542 -11.47 -14.35 25.65
N LEU A 543 -12.28 -15.35 25.29
CA LEU A 543 -12.22 -16.69 25.87
C LEU A 543 -10.91 -17.40 25.53
N PRO A 544 -10.35 -18.27 26.41
CA PRO A 544 -9.24 -19.18 26.06
C PRO A 544 -9.69 -20.28 25.10
N ASP A 545 -8.76 -20.91 24.36
CA ASP A 545 -9.06 -21.92 23.33
C ASP A 545 -9.80 -23.15 23.87
N SER A 546 -9.53 -23.50 25.12
CA SER A 546 -10.23 -24.57 25.85
C SER A 546 -11.74 -24.30 26.01
N ALA A 547 -12.14 -23.04 26.08
CA ALA A 547 -13.54 -22.65 26.25
C ALA A 547 -14.31 -22.49 24.92
N VAL A 548 -13.64 -22.54 23.77
CA VAL A 548 -14.29 -22.36 22.47
C VAL A 548 -14.49 -23.70 21.78
N ASN A 549 -15.72 -24.20 21.79
CA ASN A 549 -16.06 -25.48 21.17
C ASN A 549 -16.69 -25.35 19.78
N THR A 550 -17.03 -24.14 19.34
CA THR A 550 -17.63 -23.90 18.02
C THR A 550 -16.81 -22.87 17.25
N ILE A 551 -16.56 -23.15 15.98
CA ILE A 551 -15.86 -22.32 15.02
C ILE A 551 -16.82 -22.01 13.87
N ASP A 552 -16.88 -20.74 13.46
CA ASP A 552 -17.51 -20.29 12.23
C ASP A 552 -16.64 -19.18 11.63
N PHE A 553 -15.76 -19.58 10.71
CA PHE A 553 -14.70 -18.72 10.20
C PHE A 553 -14.66 -18.73 8.68
N THR A 554 -14.61 -17.52 8.10
CA THR A 554 -14.49 -17.29 6.66
C THR A 554 -13.19 -16.53 6.35
N THR A 555 -12.46 -16.96 5.33
CA THR A 555 -11.30 -16.23 4.80
C THR A 555 -11.28 -16.26 3.27
N ALA A 556 -10.85 -15.17 2.65
CA ALA A 556 -10.59 -15.15 1.22
C ALA A 556 -9.19 -15.72 0.90
N ASN A 557 -8.20 -15.52 1.77
CA ASN A 557 -6.81 -15.86 1.50
C ASN A 557 -6.14 -16.42 2.78
N PRO A 558 -5.84 -17.72 2.85
CA PRO A 558 -5.09 -18.33 3.96
C PRO A 558 -3.74 -17.66 4.26
N GLY A 559 -3.09 -17.03 3.27
CA GLY A 559 -1.86 -16.26 3.45
C GLY A 559 -2.04 -14.94 4.21
N ILE A 560 -3.28 -14.46 4.36
CA ILE A 560 -3.62 -13.29 5.19
C ILE A 560 -4.13 -13.72 6.55
N SER A 561 -5.07 -14.65 6.57
CA SER A 561 -5.63 -15.24 7.79
C SER A 561 -6.16 -16.63 7.48
N SER A 562 -5.58 -17.64 8.12
CA SER A 562 -5.92 -19.05 7.91
C SER A 562 -6.62 -19.66 9.12
N SER A 563 -6.35 -19.15 10.32
CA SER A 563 -6.73 -19.80 11.57
C SER A 563 -7.79 -19.03 12.32
N PHE A 564 -8.66 -19.79 12.98
CA PHE A 564 -9.47 -19.29 14.08
C PHE A 564 -9.46 -20.34 15.18
N ARG A 565 -8.86 -20.00 16.32
CA ARG A 565 -8.77 -20.89 17.50
C ARG A 565 -8.03 -22.19 17.15
N TRP A 566 -8.64 -23.34 17.43
CA TRP A 566 -8.07 -24.68 17.25
C TRP A 566 -8.16 -25.24 15.82
N ALA A 567 -8.57 -24.46 14.82
CA ALA A 567 -8.57 -24.92 13.42
C ALA A 567 -8.00 -23.89 12.45
N ALA A 568 -7.47 -24.37 11.33
CA ALA A 568 -7.00 -23.52 10.24
C ALA A 568 -7.30 -24.11 8.85
N ILE A 569 -7.64 -23.22 7.92
CA ILE A 569 -7.73 -23.49 6.48
C ILE A 569 -6.33 -23.32 5.90
N GLU A 570 -5.67 -24.42 5.59
CA GLU A 570 -4.28 -24.43 5.10
C GLU A 570 -4.23 -24.27 3.57
N GLN A 571 -5.16 -24.90 2.84
CA GLN A 571 -5.22 -24.86 1.38
C GLN A 571 -6.67 -24.73 0.89
N GLN A 572 -6.87 -23.98 -0.20
CA GLN A 572 -8.18 -23.78 -0.83
C GLN A 572 -8.36 -24.73 -2.03
N GLU A 573 -9.59 -25.08 -2.37
CA GLU A 573 -9.89 -25.81 -3.63
C GLU A 573 -9.76 -24.87 -4.82
N ARG A 574 -10.31 -23.65 -4.69
CA ARG A 574 -10.24 -22.54 -5.65
C ARG A 574 -9.58 -21.34 -4.98
N PRO A 575 -8.38 -20.91 -5.42
CA PRO A 575 -7.67 -19.78 -4.82
C PRO A 575 -8.52 -18.50 -4.79
N LEU A 576 -8.49 -17.80 -3.66
CA LEU A 576 -9.11 -16.50 -3.42
C LEU A 576 -10.65 -16.44 -3.57
N VAL A 577 -11.31 -17.59 -3.68
CA VAL A 577 -12.74 -17.70 -3.40
C VAL A 577 -12.92 -17.87 -1.88
N TYR A 578 -13.93 -17.22 -1.29
CA TYR A 578 -14.16 -17.33 0.16
C TYR A 578 -14.25 -18.79 0.58
N SER A 579 -13.44 -19.12 1.58
CA SER A 579 -13.40 -20.45 2.21
C SER A 579 -13.97 -20.33 3.59
N ARG A 580 -14.81 -21.29 3.99
CA ARG A 580 -15.48 -21.27 5.28
C ARG A 580 -15.34 -22.61 5.96
N MET A 581 -15.11 -22.58 7.28
CA MET A 581 -15.17 -23.76 8.15
C MET A 581 -16.18 -23.50 9.28
N GLN A 582 -17.09 -24.44 9.47
CA GLN A 582 -18.08 -24.44 10.55
C GLN A 582 -17.93 -25.73 11.34
N LEU A 583 -17.20 -25.67 12.45
CA LEU A 583 -16.77 -26.85 13.21
C LEU A 583 -17.31 -26.79 14.63
N LYS A 584 -17.67 -27.95 15.19
CA LYS A 584 -18.02 -28.15 16.59
C LYS A 584 -17.18 -29.27 17.17
N ARG A 585 -16.58 -29.03 18.33
CA ARG A 585 -15.94 -30.02 19.20
C ARG A 585 -16.93 -30.42 20.31
N ASP A 586 -17.16 -31.71 20.50
CA ASP A 586 -18.05 -32.25 21.54
C ASP A 586 -17.55 -33.60 22.04
N GLY A 587 -17.23 -33.70 23.34
CA GLY A 587 -16.64 -34.90 23.93
C GLY A 587 -15.40 -35.37 23.19
N LYS A 588 -15.50 -36.53 22.51
CA LYS A 588 -14.43 -37.14 21.71
C LYS A 588 -14.62 -36.94 20.20
N ALA A 589 -15.44 -35.99 19.78
CA ALA A 589 -15.78 -35.79 18.37
C ALA A 589 -15.55 -34.34 17.90
N ILE A 590 -15.17 -34.22 16.64
CA ILE A 590 -15.20 -32.98 15.87
C ILE A 590 -16.16 -33.21 14.69
N THR A 591 -17.17 -32.35 14.57
CA THR A 591 -18.16 -32.42 13.49
C THR A 591 -18.27 -31.08 12.78
N GLY A 592 -18.50 -31.05 11.47
CA GLY A 592 -18.69 -29.76 10.80
C GLY A 592 -18.87 -29.81 9.30
N THR A 593 -18.95 -28.62 8.70
CA THR A 593 -19.01 -28.42 7.26
C THR A 593 -17.95 -27.43 6.80
N THR A 594 -17.55 -27.57 5.55
CA THR A 594 -16.54 -26.75 4.90
C THR A 594 -17.06 -26.25 3.55
N THR A 595 -16.50 -25.14 3.07
CA THR A 595 -16.72 -24.64 1.71
C THR A 595 -15.40 -24.14 1.16
N ASN A 596 -15.03 -24.60 -0.02
CA ASN A 596 -13.78 -24.24 -0.70
C ASN A 596 -12.49 -24.58 0.08
N VAL A 597 -12.50 -25.67 0.85
CA VAL A 597 -11.36 -26.09 1.68
C VAL A 597 -10.77 -27.39 1.14
N ALA A 598 -9.51 -27.34 0.73
CA ALA A 598 -8.77 -28.51 0.27
C ALA A 598 -8.03 -29.21 1.42
N LEU A 599 -7.56 -28.43 2.42
CA LEU A 599 -6.81 -28.97 3.56
C LEU A 599 -7.10 -28.17 4.83
N LEU A 600 -7.44 -28.89 5.90
CA LEU A 600 -7.61 -28.36 7.25
C LEU A 600 -6.48 -28.82 8.16
N LYS A 601 -6.09 -27.94 9.08
CA LYS A 601 -5.30 -28.24 10.27
C LYS A 601 -6.23 -28.17 11.49
N LEU A 602 -6.17 -29.19 12.35
CA LEU A 602 -6.90 -29.26 13.61
C LEU A 602 -5.90 -29.42 14.75
N ALA A 603 -5.91 -28.48 15.69
CA ALA A 603 -5.21 -28.60 16.96
C ALA A 603 -6.07 -29.44 17.92
N LEU A 604 -5.49 -30.50 18.48
CA LEU A 604 -6.21 -31.51 19.27
C LEU A 604 -5.86 -31.44 20.76
N ASP A 605 -5.33 -30.31 21.22
CA ASP A 605 -4.80 -30.11 22.56
C ASP A 605 -5.81 -30.49 23.67
N GLU A 606 -7.09 -30.15 23.47
CA GLU A 606 -8.16 -30.39 24.45
C GLU A 606 -8.59 -31.86 24.60
N PHE A 607 -8.12 -32.77 23.75
CA PHE A 607 -8.41 -34.20 23.89
C PHE A 607 -7.39 -34.91 24.80
N GLY A 608 -6.22 -34.30 25.05
CA GLY A 608 -5.13 -34.91 25.80
C GLY A 608 -4.39 -36.01 25.02
N PRO A 609 -3.35 -36.63 25.62
CA PRO A 609 -2.54 -37.65 24.96
C PRO A 609 -3.26 -39.01 24.87
N ASN A 610 -3.01 -39.77 23.80
CA ASN A 610 -3.55 -41.11 23.57
C ASN A 610 -5.09 -41.21 23.60
N ALA A 611 -5.77 -40.12 23.24
CA ALA A 611 -7.22 -40.04 23.22
C ALA A 611 -7.77 -40.36 21.82
N PRO A 612 -8.77 -41.25 21.68
CA PRO A 612 -9.45 -41.46 20.42
C PRO A 612 -10.36 -40.27 20.12
N VAL A 613 -10.25 -39.73 18.91
CA VAL A 613 -11.02 -38.60 18.38
C VAL A 613 -11.71 -39.03 17.08
N SER A 614 -13.01 -38.77 16.99
CA SER A 614 -13.82 -39.00 15.78
C SER A 614 -14.02 -37.69 15.03
N ILE A 615 -13.68 -37.65 13.74
CA ILE A 615 -13.79 -36.44 12.90
C ILE A 615 -14.79 -36.70 11.76
N THR A 616 -15.91 -35.97 11.76
CA THR A 616 -16.98 -36.08 10.76
C THR A 616 -17.15 -34.75 10.04
N LEU A 617 -16.75 -34.68 8.78
CA LEU A 617 -16.81 -33.43 7.98
C LEU A 617 -17.71 -33.64 6.75
N ASP A 618 -18.51 -32.64 6.41
CA ASP A 618 -19.30 -32.57 5.17
C ASP A 618 -20.25 -33.77 4.96
N GLY A 619 -20.82 -34.28 6.06
CA GLY A 619 -21.73 -35.44 6.05
C GLY A 619 -21.06 -36.76 5.63
N GLN A 620 -19.73 -36.80 5.57
CA GLN A 620 -18.97 -38.00 5.19
C GLN A 620 -18.74 -38.94 6.38
N PRO A 621 -18.39 -40.22 6.14
CA PRO A 621 -18.04 -41.16 7.20
C PRO A 621 -16.93 -40.63 8.11
N ALA A 622 -17.04 -40.95 9.40
CA ALA A 622 -16.10 -40.48 10.41
C ALA A 622 -14.68 -41.03 10.20
N LEU A 623 -13.69 -40.15 10.34
CA LEU A 623 -12.28 -40.51 10.49
C LEU A 623 -11.98 -40.73 11.97
N THR A 624 -11.26 -41.81 12.31
CA THR A 624 -10.77 -42.03 13.67
C THR A 624 -9.29 -41.67 13.74
N HIS A 625 -8.91 -40.85 14.71
CA HIS A 625 -7.52 -40.49 15.01
C HIS A 625 -7.25 -40.73 16.50
N THR A 626 -6.09 -41.24 16.85
CA THR A 626 -5.66 -41.32 18.27
C THR A 626 -4.56 -40.31 18.48
N THR A 627 -4.73 -39.39 19.43
CA THR A 627 -3.76 -38.31 19.65
C THR A 627 -2.40 -38.86 20.08
N GLY A 628 -1.32 -38.42 19.45
CA GLY A 628 0.03 -38.85 19.79
C GLY A 628 0.61 -38.15 21.03
N SER A 629 0.11 -36.96 21.38
CA SER A 629 0.56 -36.16 22.52
C SER A 629 -0.52 -35.18 22.98
N ALA A 630 -0.26 -34.44 24.05
CA ALA A 630 -1.13 -33.37 24.54
C ALA A 630 -1.17 -32.11 23.62
N HIS A 631 -0.30 -32.03 22.62
CA HIS A 631 -0.25 -30.93 21.64
C HIS A 631 -0.32 -31.47 20.20
N ASP A 632 -1.07 -32.56 20.01
CA ASP A 632 -1.17 -33.20 18.72
C ASP A 632 -1.91 -32.32 17.69
N THR A 633 -1.50 -32.43 16.44
CA THR A 633 -2.12 -31.71 15.32
C THR A 633 -2.45 -32.69 14.21
N LEU A 634 -3.71 -32.68 13.78
CA LEU A 634 -4.16 -33.48 12.66
C LEU A 634 -4.34 -32.61 11.41
N TYR A 635 -3.76 -33.05 10.30
CA TYR A 635 -4.05 -32.49 8.98
C TYR A 635 -4.97 -33.43 8.22
N VAL A 636 -6.08 -32.90 7.69
CA VAL A 636 -7.01 -33.66 6.84
C VAL A 636 -7.13 -32.98 5.48
N ARG A 637 -7.07 -33.78 4.42
CA ARG A 637 -7.22 -33.33 3.03
C ARG A 637 -8.52 -33.87 2.45
N ARG A 638 -9.15 -33.05 1.61
CA ARG A 638 -10.28 -33.45 0.78
C ARG A 638 -9.76 -34.05 -0.53
N ASP A 639 -10.16 -35.28 -0.83
CA ASP A 639 -9.90 -35.98 -2.09
C ASP A 639 -11.23 -36.40 -2.70
N GLY A 640 -11.70 -35.60 -3.66
CA GLY A 640 -13.07 -35.69 -4.18
C GLY A 640 -14.10 -35.44 -3.07
N ASN A 641 -14.93 -36.43 -2.79
CA ASN A 641 -15.98 -36.34 -1.77
C ASN A 641 -15.56 -36.90 -0.39
N ARG A 642 -14.31 -37.29 -0.18
CA ARG A 642 -13.86 -37.90 1.09
C ARG A 642 -12.73 -37.10 1.73
N TRP A 643 -12.73 -37.07 3.06
CA TRP A 643 -11.61 -36.57 3.84
C TRP A 643 -10.66 -37.71 4.19
N ARG A 644 -9.35 -37.45 4.23
CA ARG A 644 -8.36 -38.40 4.76
C ARG A 644 -7.26 -37.68 5.56
N PRO A 645 -6.68 -38.34 6.58
CA PRO A 645 -5.49 -37.85 7.25
C PRO A 645 -4.32 -37.74 6.27
N VAL A 646 -3.54 -36.68 6.40
CA VAL A 646 -2.31 -36.46 5.63
C VAL A 646 -1.22 -35.91 6.53
N GLN A 647 0.02 -35.97 6.07
CA GLN A 647 1.11 -35.24 6.70
C GLN A 647 1.00 -33.75 6.41
N ARG A 648 1.65 -32.92 7.23
CA ARG A 648 1.77 -31.48 6.98
C ARG A 648 2.30 -31.25 5.56
N PRO A 649 1.67 -30.37 4.75
CA PRO A 649 2.18 -30.02 3.43
C PRO A 649 3.61 -29.48 3.47
N ALA A 650 4.42 -29.83 2.48
CA ALA A 650 5.75 -29.27 2.32
C ALA A 650 5.67 -27.75 2.09
N LEU A 651 6.65 -26.99 2.60
CA LEU A 651 6.70 -25.53 2.43
C LEU A 651 6.87 -25.08 0.97
N THR A 652 7.19 -25.99 0.05
CA THR A 652 7.17 -25.74 -1.40
C THR A 652 5.76 -25.58 -1.96
N GLN A 653 4.74 -26.16 -1.32
CA GLN A 653 3.34 -25.98 -1.69
C GLN A 653 2.79 -24.65 -1.18
N LYS A 654 1.65 -24.21 -1.72
CA LYS A 654 0.90 -23.08 -1.16
C LYS A 654 0.40 -23.40 0.24
N GLY A 655 0.38 -22.37 1.08
CA GLY A 655 -0.17 -22.41 2.43
C GLY A 655 -0.10 -21.03 3.09
N PRO A 656 -0.43 -20.91 4.39
CA PRO A 656 -0.42 -19.64 5.10
C PRO A 656 0.92 -18.91 5.09
N HIS A 657 2.04 -19.64 4.93
CA HIS A 657 3.38 -19.08 4.84
C HIS A 657 3.67 -18.40 3.48
N ARG A 658 2.97 -18.81 2.42
CA ARG A 658 3.13 -18.31 1.04
C ARG A 658 1.96 -18.80 0.19
N ASN A 659 0.99 -17.93 -0.08
CA ASN A 659 -0.23 -18.30 -0.83
C ASN A 659 -0.40 -17.53 -2.15
N GLY A 660 0.52 -16.63 -2.47
CA GLY A 660 0.28 -15.53 -3.41
C GLY A 660 -0.44 -14.36 -2.71
N THR A 661 -0.74 -13.25 -3.39
CA THR A 661 -0.77 -13.02 -4.85
C THR A 661 0.53 -12.42 -5.39
N PHE A 662 0.52 -11.71 -6.53
CA PHE A 662 1.65 -10.92 -7.03
C PHE A 662 2.38 -10.10 -5.94
N LYS A 663 1.63 -9.57 -4.96
CA LYS A 663 2.17 -8.75 -3.87
C LYS A 663 2.98 -9.53 -2.81
N ASP A 664 2.96 -10.87 -2.84
CA ASP A 664 3.62 -11.71 -1.84
C ASP A 664 5.14 -11.46 -1.75
N ALA A 665 5.80 -11.22 -2.91
CA ALA A 665 7.22 -10.91 -2.98
C ALA A 665 7.63 -9.58 -2.31
N PHE A 666 6.66 -8.74 -1.92
CA PHE A 666 6.89 -7.41 -1.36
C PHE A 666 6.81 -7.38 0.17
N THR A 667 6.79 -8.55 0.83
CA THR A 667 6.53 -8.65 2.29
C THR A 667 7.72 -9.13 3.12
N ASN A 668 8.79 -9.60 2.48
CA ASN A 668 9.95 -10.22 3.13
C ASN A 668 11.24 -9.44 2.83
N ARG A 669 11.42 -8.25 3.43
CA ARG A 669 12.58 -7.36 3.20
C ARG A 669 12.97 -7.25 1.73
N MET A 670 12.04 -6.88 0.86
CA MET A 670 12.22 -7.03 -0.59
C MET A 670 13.48 -6.35 -1.17
N VAL A 671 14.01 -6.86 -2.28
CA VAL A 671 15.09 -6.27 -3.08
C VAL A 671 14.64 -6.10 -4.54
N PHE A 672 14.98 -4.97 -5.16
CA PHE A 672 14.69 -4.66 -6.54
C PHE A 672 15.90 -4.95 -7.42
N VAL A 673 15.70 -5.77 -8.46
CA VAL A 673 16.76 -6.31 -9.30
C VAL A 673 16.53 -5.89 -10.75
N TYR A 674 17.29 -4.91 -11.24
CA TYR A 674 17.15 -4.42 -12.61
C TYR A 674 18.06 -5.19 -13.59
N GLY A 675 17.63 -5.31 -14.84
CA GLY A 675 18.34 -6.05 -15.89
C GLY A 675 19.49 -5.25 -16.50
N THR A 676 20.57 -5.93 -16.88
CA THR A 676 21.75 -5.29 -17.51
C THR A 676 22.12 -5.89 -18.86
N ARG A 677 21.39 -6.91 -19.34
CA ARG A 677 21.71 -7.66 -20.56
C ARG A 677 20.90 -7.25 -21.79
N GLY A 678 19.97 -6.31 -21.64
CA GLY A 678 19.15 -5.80 -22.74
C GLY A 678 19.91 -4.82 -23.64
N THR A 679 19.17 -4.26 -24.60
CA THR A 679 19.62 -3.07 -25.32
C THR A 679 19.73 -1.87 -24.37
N LYS A 680 20.35 -0.78 -24.82
CA LYS A 680 20.43 0.44 -24.03
C LYS A 680 19.06 0.90 -23.50
N ASP A 681 18.05 0.96 -24.37
CA ASP A 681 16.71 1.44 -23.98
C ASP A 681 16.00 0.48 -23.03
N GLU A 682 16.22 -0.83 -23.17
CA GLU A 682 15.67 -1.84 -22.25
C GLU A 682 16.34 -1.75 -20.87
N ASN A 683 17.66 -1.61 -20.82
CA ASN A 683 18.40 -1.44 -19.58
C ASN A 683 18.00 -0.13 -18.89
N ASP A 684 17.91 0.97 -19.64
CA ASP A 684 17.42 2.26 -19.13
C ASP A 684 16.01 2.10 -18.55
N TRP A 685 15.08 1.42 -19.25
CA TRP A 685 13.74 1.20 -18.74
C TRP A 685 13.72 0.37 -17.44
N THR A 686 14.47 -0.74 -17.37
CA THR A 686 14.46 -1.58 -16.15
C THR A 686 14.99 -0.84 -14.93
N TRP A 687 16.04 -0.02 -15.12
CA TRP A 687 16.57 0.87 -14.08
C TRP A 687 15.55 1.94 -13.67
N GLN A 688 14.98 2.65 -14.65
CA GLN A 688 13.98 3.70 -14.41
C GLN A 688 12.75 3.15 -13.70
N LYS A 689 12.27 1.97 -14.10
CA LYS A 689 11.11 1.32 -13.49
C LYS A 689 11.38 0.90 -12.04
N ALA A 690 12.56 0.33 -11.76
CA ALA A 690 12.97 0.00 -10.40
C ALA A 690 13.03 1.26 -9.51
N ARG A 691 13.55 2.37 -10.05
CA ARG A 691 13.57 3.65 -9.33
C ARG A 691 12.17 4.22 -9.12
N PHE A 692 11.32 4.22 -10.14
CA PHE A 692 9.93 4.68 -10.04
C PHE A 692 9.16 3.95 -8.93
N ASP A 693 9.33 2.62 -8.85
CA ASP A 693 8.70 1.84 -7.78
C ASP A 693 9.27 2.14 -6.40
N ALA A 694 10.58 2.39 -6.30
CA ALA A 694 11.21 2.77 -5.05
C ALA A 694 10.74 4.16 -4.58
N GLU A 695 10.56 5.11 -5.51
CA GLU A 695 9.96 6.43 -5.24
C GLU A 695 8.52 6.27 -4.72
N THR A 696 7.71 5.41 -5.36
CA THR A 696 6.34 5.11 -4.89
C THR A 696 6.33 4.43 -3.52
N TRP A 697 7.23 3.49 -3.27
CA TRP A 697 7.35 2.80 -1.99
C TRP A 697 7.77 3.75 -0.86
N TYR A 698 8.74 4.63 -1.10
CA TYR A 698 9.13 5.68 -0.15
C TYR A 698 7.95 6.61 0.14
N TYR A 699 7.27 7.09 -0.90
CA TYR A 699 6.17 8.04 -0.76
C TYR A 699 4.98 7.44 0.01
N ARG A 700 4.55 6.21 -0.33
CA ARG A 700 3.35 5.59 0.25
C ARG A 700 3.59 4.74 1.50
N GLY A 701 4.76 4.09 1.56
CA GLY A 701 5.10 3.13 2.61
C GLY A 701 6.13 3.62 3.62
N ASN A 702 6.58 4.89 3.52
CA ASN A 702 7.70 5.43 4.31
C ASN A 702 8.94 4.50 4.26
N GLY A 703 9.08 3.79 3.15
CA GLY A 703 9.96 2.64 3.06
C GLY A 703 11.28 2.95 2.37
N ALA A 704 12.17 1.98 2.41
CA ALA A 704 13.44 2.01 1.71
C ALA A 704 13.72 0.63 1.12
N VAL A 705 14.14 0.58 -0.14
CA VAL A 705 14.39 -0.67 -0.86
C VAL A 705 15.82 -0.67 -1.39
N ASP A 706 16.46 -1.84 -1.35
CA ASP A 706 17.72 -2.03 -2.07
C ASP A 706 17.43 -2.17 -3.57
N ILE A 707 18.12 -1.39 -4.39
CA ILE A 707 18.08 -1.51 -5.85
C ILE A 707 19.47 -1.96 -6.30
N ILE A 708 19.55 -3.12 -6.95
CA ILE A 708 20.80 -3.75 -7.36
C ILE A 708 20.75 -4.19 -8.82
N ALA A 709 21.91 -4.30 -9.46
CA ALA A 709 22.01 -4.95 -10.75
C ALA A 709 21.74 -6.45 -10.61
N ASP A 710 21.13 -7.05 -11.63
CA ASP A 710 20.97 -8.50 -11.79
C ASP A 710 22.26 -9.31 -11.60
N THR A 711 23.40 -8.78 -12.01
CA THR A 711 24.73 -9.40 -11.85
C THR A 711 25.23 -9.43 -10.42
N GLU A 712 24.68 -8.61 -9.51
CA GLU A 712 25.01 -8.61 -8.09
C GLU A 712 24.15 -9.59 -7.28
N TYR A 713 23.06 -10.10 -7.87
CA TYR A 713 22.15 -11.01 -7.20
C TYR A 713 22.79 -12.40 -7.02
N SER A 714 22.71 -12.93 -5.80
CA SER A 714 22.97 -14.34 -5.53
C SER A 714 22.04 -14.86 -4.44
N PRO A 715 21.62 -16.14 -4.49
CA PRO A 715 20.75 -16.73 -3.47
C PRO A 715 21.32 -16.63 -2.05
N ALA A 716 22.64 -16.76 -1.89
CA ALA A 716 23.29 -16.70 -0.58
C ALA A 716 23.23 -15.28 0.04
N LYS A 717 23.51 -14.24 -0.75
CA LYS A 717 23.53 -12.84 -0.26
C LYS A 717 22.13 -12.30 0.07
N TYR A 718 21.11 -12.78 -0.63
CA TYR A 718 19.72 -12.30 -0.49
C TYR A 718 18.77 -13.42 -0.03
N ALA A 719 19.27 -14.38 0.77
CA ALA A 719 18.49 -15.50 1.27
C ALA A 719 17.24 -15.02 2.03
N ASN A 720 16.11 -15.67 1.78
CA ASN A 720 14.80 -15.39 2.39
C ASN A 720 14.28 -13.95 2.20
N ARG A 721 14.87 -13.16 1.29
CA ARG A 721 14.30 -11.88 0.87
C ARG A 721 13.38 -12.07 -0.32
N GLY A 722 12.27 -11.33 -0.34
CA GLY A 722 11.46 -11.20 -1.54
C GLY A 722 12.25 -10.48 -2.65
N VAL A 723 12.07 -10.90 -3.89
CA VAL A 723 12.79 -10.34 -5.04
C VAL A 723 11.79 -9.75 -6.03
N VAL A 724 12.00 -8.50 -6.46
CA VAL A 724 11.24 -7.92 -7.57
C VAL A 724 12.18 -7.77 -8.75
N LEU A 725 11.96 -8.56 -9.79
CA LEU A 725 12.80 -8.67 -10.97
C LEU A 725 12.21 -7.82 -12.10
N PHE A 726 13.00 -6.87 -12.60
CA PHE A 726 12.63 -6.03 -13.73
C PHE A 726 13.26 -6.54 -15.02
N GLY A 727 12.44 -6.74 -16.06
CA GLY A 727 12.89 -7.26 -17.36
C GLY A 727 12.40 -8.67 -17.65
N ASN A 728 13.17 -9.42 -18.43
CA ASN A 728 12.80 -10.75 -18.92
C ASN A 728 14.03 -11.70 -18.96
N ALA A 729 13.84 -12.95 -19.40
CA ALA A 729 14.90 -13.97 -19.45
C ALA A 729 16.11 -13.57 -20.32
N THR A 730 15.90 -12.73 -21.32
CA THR A 730 16.96 -12.22 -22.21
C THR A 730 17.68 -11.02 -21.58
N THR A 731 16.97 -10.16 -20.84
CA THR A 731 17.51 -8.89 -20.35
C THR A 731 18.00 -8.91 -18.91
N ASN A 732 17.67 -9.95 -18.13
CA ASN A 732 18.00 -10.04 -16.72
C ASN A 732 18.78 -11.32 -16.37
N ALA A 733 20.02 -11.17 -15.91
CA ALA A 733 20.95 -12.25 -15.56
C ALA A 733 20.45 -13.16 -14.43
N ALA A 734 19.63 -12.64 -13.51
CA ALA A 734 19.12 -13.40 -12.36
C ALA A 734 17.95 -14.33 -12.72
N TRP A 735 17.38 -14.20 -13.94
CA TRP A 735 16.20 -14.96 -14.37
C TRP A 735 16.39 -16.47 -14.22
N LYS A 736 17.46 -17.03 -14.79
CA LYS A 736 17.70 -18.48 -14.77
C LYS A 736 17.82 -19.01 -13.34
N THR A 737 18.38 -18.24 -12.43
CA THR A 737 18.54 -18.63 -11.02
C THR A 737 17.21 -18.67 -10.28
N LEU A 738 16.29 -17.75 -10.61
CA LEU A 738 15.05 -17.54 -9.86
C LEU A 738 13.82 -18.20 -10.49
N LEU A 739 13.83 -18.43 -11.81
CA LEU A 739 12.63 -18.68 -12.61
C LEU A 739 12.80 -19.81 -13.64
N ALA A 740 13.89 -20.59 -13.59
CA ALA A 740 14.12 -21.66 -14.56
C ALA A 740 13.02 -22.74 -14.56
N ASP A 741 12.38 -22.98 -13.41
CA ASP A 741 11.30 -23.94 -13.22
C ASP A 741 9.90 -23.29 -13.24
N CYS A 742 9.81 -21.98 -13.45
CA CYS A 742 8.54 -21.29 -13.57
C CYS A 742 7.82 -21.71 -14.87
N PRO A 743 6.52 -22.09 -14.82
CA PRO A 743 5.76 -22.45 -16.02
C PRO A 743 5.40 -21.24 -16.89
N ILE A 744 5.69 -20.02 -16.42
CA ILE A 744 5.59 -18.78 -17.19
C ILE A 744 7.01 -18.32 -17.54
N GLN A 745 7.30 -18.25 -18.83
CA GLN A 745 8.57 -17.76 -19.36
C GLN A 745 8.31 -16.51 -20.20
N LEU A 746 9.03 -15.43 -19.87
CA LEU A 746 9.00 -14.16 -20.58
C LEU A 746 10.37 -13.92 -21.21
N GLU A 747 10.43 -13.74 -22.51
CA GLU A 747 11.67 -13.55 -23.26
C GLU A 747 11.46 -12.57 -24.41
N ARG A 748 12.54 -12.22 -25.12
CA ARG A 748 12.43 -11.30 -26.25
C ARG A 748 11.42 -11.81 -27.28
N ASN A 749 10.44 -10.98 -27.63
CA ASN A 749 9.37 -11.25 -28.59
C ASN A 749 8.43 -12.42 -28.26
N GLN A 750 8.45 -12.99 -27.05
CA GLN A 750 7.63 -14.16 -26.73
C GLN A 750 7.28 -14.29 -25.25
N VAL A 751 6.04 -14.71 -24.97
CA VAL A 751 5.59 -15.19 -23.65
C VAL A 751 5.05 -16.60 -23.80
N ARG A 752 5.49 -17.52 -22.93
CA ARG A 752 4.93 -18.86 -22.76
C ARG A 752 4.34 -19.00 -21.36
N ALA A 753 3.17 -19.62 -21.24
CA ALA A 753 2.51 -19.91 -19.98
C ALA A 753 1.80 -21.27 -20.06
N GLY A 754 2.47 -22.33 -19.57
CA GLY A 754 2.01 -23.70 -19.80
C GLY A 754 1.93 -23.99 -21.30
N ASP A 755 0.76 -24.44 -21.76
CA ASP A 755 0.51 -24.74 -23.18
C ASP A 755 0.16 -23.50 -24.03
N GLN A 756 0.04 -22.32 -23.41
CA GLN A 756 -0.28 -21.07 -24.11
C GLN A 756 1.00 -20.34 -24.52
N GLN A 757 0.99 -19.74 -25.71
CA GLN A 757 2.10 -18.95 -26.22
C GLN A 757 1.61 -17.75 -27.03
N TRP A 758 2.26 -16.61 -26.84
CA TRP A 758 2.05 -15.39 -27.61
C TRP A 758 3.38 -14.83 -28.10
N GLN A 759 3.38 -14.22 -29.28
CA GLN A 759 4.54 -13.59 -29.90
C GLN A 759 4.29 -12.10 -30.12
N GLY A 760 5.34 -11.28 -30.02
CA GLY A 760 5.29 -9.83 -30.18
C GLY A 760 6.24 -9.11 -29.23
N ASP A 761 6.67 -7.90 -29.60
CA ASP A 761 7.55 -7.03 -28.80
C ASP A 761 6.76 -6.14 -27.79
N ASP A 762 5.45 -6.27 -27.80
CA ASP A 762 4.47 -5.43 -27.10
C ASP A 762 3.74 -6.15 -25.97
N LEU A 763 4.18 -7.35 -25.59
CA LEU A 763 3.59 -8.16 -24.52
C LEU A 763 4.30 -7.91 -23.19
N ALA A 764 3.55 -7.97 -22.11
CA ALA A 764 3.94 -7.68 -20.74
C ALA A 764 3.41 -8.75 -19.80
N ALA A 765 4.07 -8.89 -18.65
CA ALA A 765 3.59 -9.77 -17.60
C ALA A 765 3.89 -9.23 -16.20
N TYR A 766 2.94 -9.46 -15.30
CA TYR A 766 3.14 -9.45 -13.85
C TYR A 766 2.91 -10.87 -13.35
N PHE A 767 3.87 -11.46 -12.63
CA PHE A 767 3.64 -12.75 -11.98
C PHE A 767 4.53 -12.96 -10.76
N VAL A 768 4.12 -13.87 -9.87
CA VAL A 768 4.89 -14.30 -8.70
C VAL A 768 5.28 -15.77 -8.80
N TRP A 769 6.45 -16.13 -8.26
CA TRP A 769 6.94 -17.50 -8.19
C TRP A 769 7.65 -17.75 -6.85
N PRO A 770 7.52 -18.93 -6.20
CA PRO A 770 8.28 -19.26 -5.01
C PRO A 770 9.77 -19.30 -5.30
N ILE A 771 10.60 -18.72 -4.41
CA ILE A 771 12.06 -18.85 -4.54
C ILE A 771 12.47 -20.23 -4.05
N ASN A 772 13.10 -21.02 -4.93
CA ASN A 772 13.63 -22.33 -4.56
C ASN A 772 14.63 -22.21 -3.40
N GLY A 773 14.50 -23.10 -2.40
CA GLY A 773 15.29 -23.06 -1.17
C GLY A 773 14.83 -22.05 -0.12
N SER A 774 13.77 -21.27 -0.38
CA SER A 774 13.18 -20.35 0.60
C SER A 774 11.87 -20.89 1.18
N ALA A 775 11.76 -20.83 2.51
CA ALA A 775 10.55 -21.22 3.23
C ALA A 775 9.38 -20.24 3.04
N THR A 776 9.65 -18.97 2.78
CA THR A 776 8.64 -17.89 2.81
C THR A 776 8.73 -16.92 1.63
N ALA A 777 9.91 -16.75 1.04
CA ALA A 777 10.12 -15.71 0.03
C ALA A 777 9.67 -16.13 -1.37
N SER A 778 9.27 -15.12 -2.14
CA SER A 778 8.84 -15.21 -3.53
C SER A 778 9.57 -14.20 -4.40
N VAL A 779 9.64 -14.46 -5.70
CA VAL A 779 10.07 -13.52 -6.72
C VAL A 779 8.84 -13.01 -7.48
N ALA A 780 8.70 -11.70 -7.62
CA ALA A 780 7.75 -11.05 -8.51
C ALA A 780 8.46 -10.54 -9.76
N VAL A 781 7.82 -10.67 -10.92
CA VAL A 781 8.34 -10.18 -12.21
C VAL A 781 7.52 -9.01 -12.69
N VAL A 782 8.21 -7.94 -13.08
CA VAL A 782 7.68 -6.76 -13.78
C VAL A 782 8.44 -6.63 -15.10
N GLY A 783 7.84 -7.07 -16.20
CA GLY A 783 8.57 -7.17 -17.46
C GLY A 783 7.72 -7.16 -18.72
N GLY A 784 8.42 -7.12 -19.85
CA GLY A 784 7.82 -7.32 -21.16
C GLY A 784 8.77 -7.96 -22.16
N THR A 785 8.22 -8.38 -23.29
CA THR A 785 8.93 -9.07 -24.39
C THR A 785 9.79 -8.15 -25.26
N GLY A 786 9.60 -6.84 -25.12
CA GLY A 786 10.38 -5.78 -25.75
C GLY A 786 10.05 -4.44 -25.10
N LEU A 787 10.62 -3.34 -25.61
CA LEU A 787 10.44 -2.02 -25.00
C LEU A 787 8.97 -1.58 -24.94
N LYS A 788 8.14 -1.94 -25.94
CA LYS A 788 6.69 -1.64 -25.93
C LYS A 788 5.98 -2.39 -24.79
N GLY A 789 6.24 -3.68 -24.64
CA GLY A 789 5.70 -4.50 -23.57
C GLY A 789 6.18 -4.03 -22.19
N MET A 790 7.47 -3.73 -22.07
CA MET A 790 8.04 -3.12 -20.86
C MET A 790 7.31 -1.81 -20.50
N ARG A 791 7.09 -0.92 -21.47
CA ARG A 791 6.31 0.31 -21.24
C ARG A 791 4.87 0.04 -20.79
N ALA A 792 4.21 -1.01 -21.30
CA ALA A 792 2.91 -1.46 -20.80
C ALA A 792 2.97 -1.95 -19.33
N ALA A 793 4.11 -2.46 -18.87
CA ALA A 793 4.34 -2.85 -17.48
C ALA A 793 4.77 -1.68 -16.56
N SER A 794 4.60 -0.42 -16.98
CA SER A 794 5.09 0.74 -16.21
C SER A 794 4.17 1.16 -15.07
N ALA A 795 2.88 0.81 -15.10
CA ALA A 795 1.97 1.15 -14.01
C ALA A 795 2.29 0.34 -12.74
N ASN A 796 2.27 1.01 -11.59
CA ASN A 796 2.56 0.39 -10.29
C ASN A 796 1.35 0.42 -9.35
N GLN A 797 0.15 0.25 -9.91
CA GLN A 797 -1.09 0.17 -9.14
C GLN A 797 -1.10 -0.96 -8.11
N TYR A 798 -0.23 -1.95 -8.20
CA TYR A 798 -0.07 -2.95 -7.13
C TYR A 798 0.34 -2.34 -5.78
N PHE A 799 0.82 -1.10 -5.74
CA PHE A 799 0.97 -0.38 -4.48
C PHE A 799 -0.33 0.24 -3.95
N ALA A 800 -1.39 0.39 -4.74
CA ALA A 800 -2.71 0.80 -4.24
C ALA A 800 -3.20 -0.19 -3.19
N GLY A 801 -3.61 0.32 -2.02
CA GLY A 801 -4.18 -0.55 -0.99
C GLY A 801 -5.38 -1.31 -1.57
N ALA A 802 -5.61 -2.53 -1.12
CA ALA A 802 -6.75 -3.35 -1.57
C ALA A 802 -6.79 -3.62 -3.09
N SER A 803 -5.75 -3.23 -3.86
CA SER A 803 -5.74 -3.46 -5.30
C SER A 803 -5.56 -4.95 -5.57
N GLY A 804 -6.56 -5.57 -6.17
CA GLY A 804 -6.49 -6.96 -6.54
C GLY A 804 -5.51 -7.19 -7.70
N PHE A 805 -4.42 -7.90 -7.44
CA PHE A 805 -3.58 -8.51 -8.47
C PHE A 805 -3.56 -10.03 -8.23
N PRO A 806 -3.83 -10.87 -9.25
CA PRO A 806 -3.77 -12.33 -9.11
C PRO A 806 -2.30 -12.81 -9.03
N ASP A 807 -2.06 -14.13 -9.06
CA ASP A 807 -0.66 -14.63 -9.08
C ASP A 807 0.06 -14.27 -10.38
N PHE A 808 -0.68 -14.23 -11.50
CA PHE A 808 -0.12 -13.83 -12.78
C PHE A 808 -1.15 -13.15 -13.69
N MET A 809 -0.64 -12.28 -14.56
CA MET A 809 -1.37 -11.56 -15.59
C MET A 809 -0.44 -11.29 -16.78
N ILE A 810 -0.88 -11.67 -17.99
CA ILE A 810 -0.19 -11.46 -19.27
C ILE A 810 -1.07 -10.55 -20.12
N PHE A 811 -0.51 -9.47 -20.65
CA PHE A 811 -1.25 -8.43 -21.35
C PHE A 811 -0.38 -7.76 -22.42
N GLY A 812 -0.99 -7.05 -23.36
CA GLY A 812 -0.27 -6.29 -24.38
C GLY A 812 -0.32 -4.77 -24.12
N LEU A 813 0.48 -4.03 -24.87
CA LEU A 813 0.46 -2.55 -24.89
C LEU A 813 -0.93 -2.01 -25.26
N ASP A 814 -1.71 -2.76 -26.04
CA ASP A 814 -3.10 -2.44 -26.36
C ASP A 814 -3.98 -2.32 -25.11
N MET A 815 -3.68 -3.02 -24.00
CA MET A 815 -4.40 -2.89 -22.72
C MET A 815 -4.46 -1.45 -22.23
N VAL A 816 -3.36 -0.69 -22.41
CA VAL A 816 -3.26 0.73 -22.00
C VAL A 816 -4.30 1.59 -22.74
N ARG A 817 -4.84 1.11 -23.86
CA ARG A 817 -5.92 1.77 -24.59
C ARG A 817 -7.27 1.07 -24.40
N THR A 818 -7.33 -0.25 -24.52
CA THR A 818 -8.59 -1.01 -24.63
C THR A 818 -9.03 -1.70 -23.35
N GLY A 819 -8.31 -1.52 -22.24
CA GLY A 819 -8.64 -2.11 -20.95
C GLY A 819 -8.52 -3.63 -20.97
N SER A 820 -9.51 -4.33 -20.41
CA SER A 820 -9.51 -5.80 -20.25
C SER A 820 -9.36 -6.58 -21.57
N GLN A 821 -9.73 -5.99 -22.71
CA GLN A 821 -9.55 -6.60 -24.03
C GLN A 821 -8.07 -6.81 -24.39
N GLY A 822 -7.18 -5.96 -23.85
CA GLY A 822 -5.73 -6.08 -24.05
C GLY A 822 -5.04 -7.11 -23.17
N VAL A 823 -5.77 -7.81 -22.30
CA VAL A 823 -5.23 -8.90 -21.50
C VAL A 823 -5.32 -10.20 -22.29
N ARG A 824 -4.28 -11.03 -22.20
CA ARG A 824 -4.21 -12.34 -22.86
C ARG A 824 -4.61 -13.46 -21.90
N MET A 825 -4.11 -13.41 -20.66
CA MET A 825 -4.34 -14.44 -19.67
C MET A 825 -4.16 -13.89 -18.25
N ALA A 826 -4.98 -14.32 -17.29
CA ALA A 826 -4.78 -14.03 -15.88
C ALA A 826 -5.30 -15.17 -14.99
N GLY A 827 -4.70 -15.35 -13.82
CA GLY A 827 -5.14 -16.40 -12.91
C GLY A 827 -4.23 -16.67 -11.73
N PHE A 828 -4.47 -17.82 -11.11
CA PHE A 828 -3.77 -18.31 -9.94
C PHE A 828 -3.12 -19.65 -10.23
N PHE A 829 -1.99 -19.91 -9.58
CA PHE A 829 -1.45 -21.26 -9.53
C PHE A 829 -2.26 -22.11 -8.53
N ASP A 830 -2.30 -23.42 -8.76
CA ASP A 830 -2.87 -24.38 -7.80
C ASP A 830 -2.00 -24.50 -6.53
N ASN A 831 -2.42 -25.38 -5.61
CA ASN A 831 -1.69 -25.59 -4.34
C ASN A 831 -0.26 -26.15 -4.51
N SER A 832 0.07 -26.70 -5.68
CA SER A 832 1.40 -27.19 -6.05
C SER A 832 2.14 -26.24 -7.00
N TRP A 833 1.70 -24.98 -7.10
CA TRP A 833 2.26 -23.96 -8.00
C TRP A 833 2.18 -24.32 -9.49
N LYS A 834 1.19 -25.09 -9.92
CA LYS A 834 0.97 -25.44 -11.34
C LYS A 834 -0.10 -24.57 -11.99
N LEU A 835 0.03 -24.37 -13.30
CA LEU A 835 -1.02 -23.79 -14.12
C LEU A 835 -2.09 -24.86 -14.40
N THR A 836 -3.30 -24.61 -13.94
CA THR A 836 -4.45 -25.50 -14.13
C THR A 836 -5.62 -24.72 -14.73
N PRO A 837 -6.27 -25.21 -15.81
CA PRO A 837 -7.34 -24.47 -16.50
C PRO A 837 -8.47 -23.94 -15.59
N ALA A 838 -8.79 -24.65 -14.51
CA ALA A 838 -9.81 -24.23 -13.54
C ALA A 838 -9.46 -22.93 -12.76
N ASN A 839 -8.20 -22.52 -12.77
CA ASN A 839 -7.68 -21.41 -11.96
C ASN A 839 -7.20 -20.21 -12.80
N TYR A 840 -7.41 -20.22 -14.13
CA TYR A 840 -7.07 -19.09 -14.99
C TYR A 840 -8.10 -18.88 -16.09
N THR A 841 -8.04 -17.70 -16.72
CA THR A 841 -8.85 -17.36 -17.89
C THR A 841 -7.93 -16.88 -19.00
N VAL A 842 -8.15 -17.37 -20.21
CA VAL A 842 -7.50 -16.89 -21.45
C VAL A 842 -8.54 -16.09 -22.22
N ASN A 843 -8.17 -14.88 -22.63
CA ASN A 843 -9.09 -14.01 -23.37
C ASN A 843 -9.36 -14.57 -24.78
N ASN A 844 -10.60 -14.47 -25.27
CA ASN A 844 -11.09 -15.01 -26.55
C ASN A 844 -11.11 -16.54 -26.71
N GLN A 845 -11.04 -17.33 -25.62
CA GLN A 845 -11.42 -18.75 -25.66
C GLN A 845 -12.82 -18.97 -25.05
N PRO A 846 -13.69 -19.82 -25.66
CA PRO A 846 -14.91 -20.25 -24.98
C PRO A 846 -14.50 -20.99 -23.70
N ASN A 847 -15.08 -20.59 -22.55
CA ASN A 847 -14.84 -21.27 -21.28
C ASN A 847 -15.09 -22.77 -21.44
N ALA A 848 -14.09 -23.59 -21.12
CA ALA A 848 -14.29 -25.01 -20.91
C ALA A 848 -15.15 -25.18 -19.64
N ALA A 849 -16.45 -25.42 -19.87
CA ALA A 849 -17.46 -25.89 -18.94
C ALA A 849 -17.73 -25.03 -17.68
N ASN A 850 -18.92 -24.39 -17.67
CA ASN A 850 -19.71 -24.28 -16.45
C ASN A 850 -20.40 -25.62 -16.18
#